data_AF-U5BSJ3-F1
#
_entry.id   AF-U5BSJ3-F1
#
_cell.length_a   1.000
_cell.length_b   1.000
_cell.length_c   1.000
_cell.angle_alpha   90.00
_cell.angle_beta   90.00
_cell.angle_gamma   90.00
#
_symmetry.space_group_name_H-M   'P 1'
#
loop_
_entity.id
_entity.type
_entity.pdbx_description
1 polymer ?
#
loop_
_entity_poly.entity_id
_entity_poly.type
_entity_poly.pdbx_seq_one_letter_code
_entity_poly.pdbx_strand_id
1 'polypeptide(L)'
;MSKIVINQAYYGEVNKSHSKIHQTIDDSELTSFLIQFTDRPGPLPPGVLLKPYLSGSAFKNYYVFSKTFPDPQASRSGMVVTHVLIADISTLEDINDLQIILRLLISEVPVERTNLEPIELNVKHSDHSYELTQPIFIQKSLSSFIKGDLPILFTGDLVSFEGILQKLWNSPISGFREQLKYRASFSPTDIEGSDDLTLVFIQSELLPKWNTNKLIRGEENDIIEISSPTEALFLGKQKENPLYDFLKRIGANLDDLNSYIQGNILFEDYVDLDNLDDPDLIRRDLRILSKLSPNKSLGASVKEEFIEKYNGLINSGLESNVKGLRNISWNAYIDGEEKGKNLVNAILVRAIRDSKFMHIEMLSEVSSIAVNETSKSWWHKAIVDSFKKIIFESEEIIQKSIWKLLLFSKDCSKSIFSVIPSRKGSELLLIQHLPKEVPTEIGKTVLVELQKRKWYLLHAEILLKLYKTIEAVEKQLSFEDSLSYDESIGLKLILKKLSDNEALAITLKLCNDKLIHGLIKRAIKNESIFSSIDLQVSCWLTIWTGLLNEEKSFSYGIKGKEQALVFSVFDLALKGKKIDDVVFERTSETIYSNISEYKNRQKIWVYIPASYQAKYIESTAESLVEKIVNEGIDGLSIEKILADHITSKPFMTSFLSKNRSEIEPVLKIFESFTTHSDKFLSDYIVHYQLQITKNQSNRLGALIISRNYAASARAVYDKSRYYKSFTLAYEVCKSLVKLNWWESSWLNPFQKSMQQYYPMEQPKNTAENHIESLPTIVILTAIQEEYDAVRQFLKEVVEVDQNDTTYEAGIFTMYDKDIAKVIIRECGAKNTIAAQETERAISNFKPDAIFFVGIAGSRKPSDFSIGDVIFPKEIYSYEAGKAEKDRFMARPDLASSTYALAEIAKKERRKDEWKTLIKNGWNTEVKANLGIIASGEQLIEDYESEVGKILTEHYNDTSAVEMEGFGFAKAALRQGRSSGNMMIGVVRGISDIIKQPGKKKNESSTDVRPDNAKKLASDTAAAFAYWLIFKAFQ
;
A
#
# COMPACT_ATOMS: atom_id res chain seq x y z
N MET A 1 19.23 62.00 43.35
CA MET A 1 18.24 62.03 44.45
C MET A 1 16.93 62.30 43.78
N SER A 2 16.01 61.36 43.92
CA SER A 2 14.73 61.38 43.22
C SER A 2 13.65 61.77 44.22
N LYS A 3 12.75 62.65 43.79
CA LYS A 3 11.68 63.17 44.64
C LYS A 3 10.42 62.37 44.38
N ILE A 4 10.08 61.48 45.31
CA ILE A 4 8.92 60.60 45.21
C ILE A 4 7.79 61.19 46.05
N VAL A 5 6.57 61.18 45.51
CA VAL A 5 5.36 61.53 46.27
C VAL A 5 4.62 60.25 46.62
N ILE A 6 4.47 59.99 47.91
CA ILE A 6 3.71 58.85 48.44
C ILE A 6 2.35 59.35 48.90
N ASN A 7 1.29 58.91 48.23
CA ASN A 7 -0.08 59.15 48.66
C ASN A 7 -0.46 58.22 49.82
N GLN A 8 -1.39 58.63 50.67
CA GLN A 8 -1.76 57.89 51.88
C GLN A 8 -3.26 57.61 51.95
N ALA A 9 -3.65 56.55 52.65
CA ALA A 9 -5.06 56.28 52.98
C ALA A 9 -5.25 55.53 54.30
N TYR A 10 -6.40 55.75 54.93
CA TYR A 10 -6.93 54.91 55.99
C TYR A 10 -8.21 54.21 55.53
N TYR A 11 -8.25 52.90 55.75
CA TYR A 11 -9.42 52.04 55.54
C TYR A 11 -9.80 51.35 56.85
N GLY A 12 -11.08 51.18 57.13
CA GLY A 12 -11.59 50.62 58.38
C GLY A 12 -13.10 50.78 58.52
N GLU A 13 -13.61 50.87 59.76
CA GLU A 13 -15.06 50.94 59.98
C GLU A 13 -15.68 52.27 59.53
N VAL A 14 -16.56 52.20 58.54
CA VAL A 14 -17.47 53.28 58.12
C VAL A 14 -18.87 52.68 57.97
N ASN A 15 -19.86 53.27 58.63
CA ASN A 15 -21.26 52.78 58.63
C ASN A 15 -21.40 51.27 58.98
N LYS A 16 -20.52 50.75 59.87
CA LYS A 16 -20.41 49.34 60.29
C LYS A 16 -19.86 48.34 59.25
N SER A 17 -19.59 48.81 58.03
CA SER A 17 -18.85 48.12 56.96
C SER A 17 -17.37 48.49 56.97
N HIS A 18 -16.52 47.67 56.34
CA HIS A 18 -15.14 48.07 56.02
C HIS A 18 -15.16 48.96 54.77
N SER A 19 -14.55 50.15 54.83
CA SER A 19 -14.51 51.10 53.70
C SER A 19 -13.44 52.18 53.87
N LYS A 20 -13.35 53.10 52.90
CA LYS A 20 -12.47 54.28 52.91
C LYS A 20 -12.85 55.24 54.04
N ILE A 21 -11.94 55.47 54.99
CA ILE A 21 -12.06 56.54 56.00
C ILE A 21 -11.53 57.85 55.40
N HIS A 22 -10.34 57.81 54.80
CA HIS A 22 -9.69 58.95 54.14
C HIS A 22 -8.66 58.46 53.10
N GLN A 23 -8.42 59.22 52.03
CA GLN A 23 -7.42 58.93 51.00
C GLN A 23 -6.96 60.25 50.34
N THR A 24 -5.66 60.46 50.17
CA THR A 24 -5.10 61.72 49.64
C THR A 24 -5.14 61.84 48.10
N ILE A 25 -5.55 60.76 47.41
CA ILE A 25 -5.64 60.67 45.94
C ILE A 25 -7.06 60.33 45.51
N ASP A 26 -7.60 61.05 44.53
CA ASP A 26 -8.96 60.83 44.02
C ASP A 26 -8.96 59.94 42.77
N ASP A 27 -8.99 58.62 43.01
CA ASP A 27 -9.21 57.58 42.00
C ASP A 27 -10.29 56.62 42.53
N SER A 28 -11.38 56.46 41.77
CA SER A 28 -12.56 55.66 42.13
C SER A 28 -12.36 54.15 41.93
N GLU A 29 -11.51 53.74 40.99
CA GLU A 29 -11.17 52.35 40.74
C GLU A 29 -10.12 51.85 41.75
N LEU A 30 -9.10 52.67 42.04
CA LEU A 30 -8.16 52.42 43.14
C LEU A 30 -8.91 52.37 44.49
N THR A 31 -9.88 53.27 44.73
CA THR A 31 -10.73 53.19 45.93
C THR A 31 -11.45 51.84 45.99
N SER A 32 -12.01 51.37 44.88
CA SER A 32 -12.77 50.12 44.81
C SER A 32 -11.89 48.87 45.01
N PHE A 33 -10.65 48.87 44.48
CA PHE A 33 -9.63 47.87 44.78
C PHE A 33 -9.24 47.88 46.26
N LEU A 34 -8.94 49.06 46.82
CA LEU A 34 -8.49 49.19 48.21
C LEU A 34 -9.54 48.78 49.24
N ILE A 35 -10.85 48.96 48.97
CA ILE A 35 -11.91 48.43 49.86
C ILE A 35 -11.76 46.92 50.06
N GLN A 36 -11.44 46.16 49.01
CA GLN A 36 -11.27 44.71 49.09
C GLN A 36 -9.87 44.30 49.58
N PHE A 37 -8.83 44.98 49.10
CA PHE A 37 -7.43 44.69 49.42
C PHE A 37 -7.06 44.97 50.88
N THR A 38 -7.76 45.89 51.54
CA THR A 38 -7.46 46.34 52.92
C THR A 38 -8.32 45.71 54.02
N ASP A 39 -9.32 44.90 53.68
CA ASP A 39 -10.07 44.09 54.65
C ASP A 39 -9.25 42.84 55.03
N ARG A 40 -9.70 42.10 56.04
CA ARG A 40 -9.06 40.87 56.52
C ARG A 40 -9.26 39.69 55.53
N PRO A 41 -8.23 38.86 55.25
CA PRO A 41 -8.34 37.72 54.33
C PRO A 41 -9.47 36.72 54.63
N GLY A 42 -9.84 36.55 55.90
CA GLY A 42 -10.87 35.59 56.29
C GLY A 42 -11.25 35.66 57.77
N PRO A 43 -12.06 34.68 58.26
CA PRO A 43 -12.43 34.58 59.67
C PRO A 43 -11.30 33.93 60.50
N LEU A 44 -11.03 34.53 61.66
CA LEU A 44 -10.12 33.96 62.67
C LEU A 44 -10.82 32.89 63.52
N PRO A 45 -10.09 31.85 63.99
CA PRO A 45 -10.61 30.90 64.97
C PRO A 45 -10.96 31.57 66.31
N PRO A 46 -11.95 31.08 67.07
CA PRO A 46 -12.27 31.59 68.40
C PRO A 46 -11.04 31.60 69.32
N GLY A 47 -10.80 32.74 69.98
CA GLY A 47 -9.66 32.93 70.89
C GLY A 47 -8.34 33.35 70.24
N VAL A 48 -8.21 33.31 68.90
CA VAL A 48 -7.02 33.83 68.21
C VAL A 48 -7.13 35.34 68.05
N LEU A 49 -6.19 36.09 68.63
CA LEU A 49 -6.04 37.53 68.41
C LEU A 49 -5.33 37.79 67.09
N LEU A 50 -5.81 38.78 66.34
CA LEU A 50 -5.14 39.25 65.13
C LEU A 50 -3.84 39.99 65.48
N LYS A 51 -2.71 39.55 64.93
CA LYS A 51 -1.48 40.36 64.92
C LYS A 51 -1.47 41.28 63.70
N PRO A 52 -0.79 42.44 63.76
CA PRO A 52 -0.60 43.28 62.59
C PRO A 52 0.13 42.53 61.47
N TYR A 53 -0.19 42.83 60.22
CA TYR A 53 0.43 42.21 59.06
C TYR A 53 0.62 43.20 57.91
N LEU A 54 1.53 42.86 57.00
CA LEU A 54 1.83 43.63 55.79
C LEU A 54 1.20 42.96 54.55
N SER A 55 0.77 43.79 53.60
CA SER A 55 0.36 43.35 52.26
C SER A 55 0.78 44.39 51.21
N GLY A 56 1.17 43.94 50.02
CA GLY A 56 1.57 44.79 48.89
C GLY A 56 1.26 44.18 47.53
N SER A 57 0.91 45.04 46.56
CA SER A 57 0.51 44.68 45.20
C SER A 57 0.55 45.89 44.29
N ALA A 58 0.87 45.70 43.01
CA ALA A 58 0.52 46.67 41.97
C ALA A 58 -1.00 46.72 41.72
N PHE A 59 -1.49 47.88 41.30
CA PHE A 59 -2.82 48.12 40.74
C PHE A 59 -2.74 49.28 39.72
N LYS A 60 -2.99 49.00 38.44
CA LYS A 60 -2.79 49.94 37.32
C LYS A 60 -1.40 50.57 37.34
N ASN A 61 -1.31 51.88 37.62
CA ASN A 61 -0.07 52.66 37.65
C ASN A 61 0.48 52.82 39.08
N TYR A 62 -0.18 52.23 40.08
CA TYR A 62 0.17 52.40 41.49
C TYR A 62 0.74 51.11 42.08
N TYR A 63 1.75 51.23 42.93
CA TYR A 63 2.11 50.17 43.85
C TYR A 63 1.61 50.51 45.24
N VAL A 64 0.87 49.57 45.82
CA VAL A 64 0.23 49.71 47.13
C VAL A 64 1.07 48.96 48.16
N PHE A 65 1.50 49.66 49.21
CA PHE A 65 2.03 49.06 50.44
C PHE A 65 1.00 49.28 51.55
N SER A 66 0.74 48.28 52.38
CA SER A 66 -0.25 48.40 53.44
C SER A 66 0.14 47.64 54.70
N LYS A 67 -0.36 48.14 55.84
CA LYS A 67 -0.22 47.51 57.15
C LYS A 67 -1.56 47.51 57.87
N THR A 68 -2.07 46.32 58.12
CA THR A 68 -3.39 46.10 58.73
C THR A 68 -3.24 45.78 60.20
N PHE A 69 -4.12 46.35 61.02
CA PHE A 69 -4.18 46.19 62.48
C PHE A 69 -5.60 45.78 62.89
N PRO A 70 -5.79 45.05 64.01
CA PRO A 70 -7.10 45.02 64.68
C PRO A 70 -7.49 46.44 65.11
N ASP A 71 -8.76 46.81 64.93
CA ASP A 71 -9.25 48.14 65.34
C ASP A 71 -9.84 48.12 66.77
N PRO A 72 -9.18 48.73 67.77
CA PRO A 72 -9.69 48.79 69.15
C PRO A 72 -10.81 49.83 69.34
N GLN A 73 -11.09 50.67 68.35
CA GLN A 73 -12.11 51.74 68.42
C GLN A 73 -13.42 51.36 67.68
N ALA A 74 -13.44 50.22 66.98
CA ALA A 74 -14.57 49.78 66.17
C ALA A 74 -15.76 49.28 66.99
N SER A 75 -16.97 49.45 66.44
CA SER A 75 -18.25 49.08 67.05
C SER A 75 -18.51 47.57 67.11
N ARG A 76 -17.75 46.76 66.37
CA ARG A 76 -17.86 45.30 66.32
C ARG A 76 -16.50 44.61 66.37
N SER A 77 -16.43 43.51 67.14
CA SER A 77 -15.21 42.71 67.28
C SER A 77 -14.71 42.14 65.96
N GLY A 78 -13.39 42.12 65.79
CA GLY A 78 -12.71 41.61 64.60
C GLY A 78 -12.74 42.54 63.38
N MET A 79 -13.14 43.81 63.55
CA MET A 79 -12.81 44.85 62.57
C MET A 79 -11.31 45.09 62.50
N VAL A 80 -10.88 45.57 61.33
CA VAL A 80 -9.50 46.00 61.08
C VAL A 80 -9.45 47.47 60.71
N VAL A 81 -8.28 48.07 60.89
CA VAL A 81 -7.91 49.37 60.35
C VAL A 81 -6.56 49.23 59.64
N THR A 82 -6.49 49.75 58.44
CA THR A 82 -5.37 49.54 57.52
C THR A 82 -4.83 50.88 57.07
N HIS A 83 -3.54 51.12 57.32
CA HIS A 83 -2.81 52.23 56.70
C HIS A 83 -2.28 51.78 55.35
N VAL A 84 -2.39 52.66 54.35
CA VAL A 84 -2.02 52.40 52.97
C VAL A 84 -1.11 53.51 52.49
N LEU A 85 -0.01 53.12 51.84
CA LEU A 85 0.89 53.99 51.09
C LEU A 85 0.78 53.63 49.62
N ILE A 86 0.70 54.65 48.76
CA ILE A 86 0.40 54.54 47.34
C ILE A 86 1.51 55.28 46.59
N ALA A 87 2.42 54.52 45.98
CA ALA A 87 3.50 55.04 45.12
C ALA A 87 3.09 54.93 43.65
N ASP A 88 3.61 55.81 42.79
CA ASP A 88 3.56 55.60 41.34
C ASP A 88 4.59 54.53 40.94
N ILE A 89 4.19 53.57 40.10
CA ILE A 89 5.04 52.46 39.66
C ILE A 89 6.34 52.96 39.01
N SER A 90 6.29 54.07 38.26
CA SER A 90 7.49 54.66 37.62
C SER A 90 8.54 55.19 38.60
N THR A 91 8.26 55.21 39.91
CA THR A 91 9.19 55.61 40.96
C THR A 91 9.78 54.43 41.74
N LEU A 92 9.39 53.19 41.47
CA LEU A 92 9.88 52.03 42.23
C LEU A 92 11.38 51.75 42.00
N GLU A 93 11.94 52.10 40.85
CA GLU A 93 13.38 51.91 40.55
C GLU A 93 14.28 52.75 41.48
N ASP A 94 13.81 53.92 41.93
CA ASP A 94 14.54 54.77 42.87
C ASP A 94 14.66 54.16 44.28
N ILE A 95 13.71 53.31 44.65
CA ILE A 95 13.52 52.79 46.02
C ILE A 95 14.37 51.52 46.20
N ASN A 96 15.67 51.66 46.45
CA ASN A 96 16.53 50.49 46.77
C ASN A 96 16.35 49.99 48.21
N ASP A 97 16.15 50.91 49.17
CA ASP A 97 15.86 50.59 50.56
C ASP A 97 14.34 50.66 50.83
N LEU A 98 13.70 49.50 50.87
CA LEU A 98 12.27 49.33 51.09
C LEU A 98 11.88 49.72 52.53
N GLN A 99 12.83 49.67 53.49
CA GLN A 99 12.58 50.14 54.85
C GLN A 99 12.23 51.63 54.91
N ILE A 100 12.66 52.45 53.93
CA ILE A 100 12.28 53.87 53.86
C ILE A 100 10.75 54.01 53.67
N ILE A 101 10.13 53.13 52.90
CA ILE A 101 8.67 53.10 52.69
C ILE A 101 7.97 52.43 53.86
N LEU A 102 8.43 51.25 54.29
CA LEU A 102 7.77 50.48 55.34
C LEU A 102 7.72 51.21 56.69
N ARG A 103 8.69 52.09 56.97
CA ARG A 103 8.70 52.94 58.18
C ARG A 103 7.74 54.13 58.14
N LEU A 104 7.12 54.43 56.99
CA LEU A 104 5.99 55.37 56.90
C LEU A 104 4.66 54.69 57.25
N LEU A 105 4.61 53.35 57.30
CA LEU A 105 3.43 52.64 57.82
C LEU A 105 3.40 52.78 59.34
N ILE A 106 2.23 53.13 59.88
CA ILE A 106 2.03 53.35 61.32
C ILE A 106 2.58 52.19 62.18
N SER A 107 3.05 52.52 63.39
CA SER A 107 3.41 51.54 64.41
C SER A 107 2.20 51.10 65.24
N GLU A 108 1.26 52.03 65.48
CA GLU A 108 0.09 51.87 66.34
C GLU A 108 -1.13 52.57 65.73
N VAL A 109 -2.34 52.16 66.13
CA VAL A 109 -3.60 52.68 65.57
C VAL A 109 -3.91 54.09 66.07
N PRO A 110 -4.01 55.12 65.20
CA PRO A 110 -4.31 56.48 65.62
C PRO A 110 -5.80 56.68 65.96
N VAL A 111 -6.06 57.73 66.76
CA VAL A 111 -7.41 58.21 67.10
C VAL A 111 -7.97 59.11 66.01
N GLU A 112 -7.15 60.03 65.48
CA GLU A 112 -7.50 60.84 64.30
C GLU A 112 -7.13 60.08 63.02
N ARG A 113 -8.08 59.95 62.09
CA ARG A 113 -7.96 59.11 60.88
C ARG A 113 -8.41 59.81 59.59
N THR A 114 -8.70 61.10 59.69
CA THR A 114 -9.31 61.94 58.63
C THR A 114 -8.38 63.04 58.11
N ASN A 115 -7.14 63.04 58.58
CA ASN A 115 -6.15 64.09 58.37
C ASN A 115 -4.85 63.41 57.91
N LEU A 116 -4.72 63.26 56.60
CA LEU A 116 -3.55 62.74 55.90
C LEU A 116 -3.19 63.72 54.78
N GLU A 117 -1.90 63.88 54.54
CA GLU A 117 -1.35 64.64 53.42
C GLU A 117 -0.36 63.75 52.65
N PRO A 118 -0.12 63.97 51.34
CA PRO A 118 0.91 63.25 50.60
C PRO A 118 2.32 63.49 51.19
N ILE A 119 3.12 62.43 51.28
CA ILE A 119 4.49 62.51 51.82
C ILE A 119 5.48 62.70 50.66
N GLU A 120 6.28 63.77 50.73
CA GLU A 120 7.41 63.99 49.82
C GLU A 120 8.69 63.33 50.35
N LEU A 121 9.17 62.29 49.68
CA LEU A 121 10.42 61.61 49.98
C LEU A 121 11.55 62.07 49.05
N ASN A 122 12.73 62.30 49.62
CA ASN A 122 13.96 62.54 48.86
C ASN A 122 14.84 61.29 48.93
N VAL A 123 14.67 60.38 47.98
CA VAL A 123 15.39 59.10 47.96
C VAL A 123 16.77 59.29 47.33
N LYS A 124 17.80 58.72 47.97
CA LYS A 124 19.15 58.58 47.38
C LYS A 124 19.24 57.20 46.76
N HIS A 125 19.71 57.11 45.51
CA HIS A 125 20.26 55.85 45.04
C HIS A 125 21.43 55.49 45.95
N SER A 126 21.33 54.33 46.60
CA SER A 126 22.42 53.64 47.28
C SER A 126 22.61 52.30 46.61
N ASP A 127 23.85 51.98 46.23
CA ASP A 127 24.18 50.63 45.81
C ASP A 127 23.95 49.68 46.99
N HIS A 128 23.25 48.57 46.76
CA HIS A 128 23.00 47.60 47.81
C HIS A 128 24.27 46.80 48.11
N SER A 129 24.78 46.90 49.33
CA SER A 129 25.96 46.15 49.76
C SER A 129 25.61 44.67 49.94
N TYR A 130 26.21 43.80 49.13
CA TYR A 130 26.18 42.37 49.34
C TYR A 130 26.79 41.99 50.69
N GLU A 131 26.07 41.16 51.45
CA GLU A 131 26.51 40.57 52.72
C GLU A 131 26.78 39.09 52.47
N LEU A 132 28.02 38.65 52.74
CA LEU A 132 28.47 37.27 52.48
C LEU A 132 27.69 36.21 53.26
N THR A 133 27.14 36.58 54.42
CA THR A 133 26.37 35.69 55.29
C THR A 133 24.92 36.16 55.41
N GLN A 134 23.99 35.21 55.57
CA GLN A 134 22.56 35.45 55.73
C GLN A 134 21.94 34.45 56.73
N PRO A 135 20.79 34.77 57.34
CA PRO A 135 19.96 33.79 58.04
C PRO A 135 19.47 32.67 57.11
N ILE A 136 19.36 31.44 57.61
CA ILE A 136 18.83 30.28 56.85
C ILE A 136 17.45 30.59 56.24
N PHE A 137 16.55 31.28 56.95
CA PHE A 137 15.23 31.63 56.40
C PHE A 137 15.30 32.54 55.17
N ILE A 138 16.31 33.43 55.08
CA ILE A 138 16.53 34.28 53.91
C ILE A 138 17.05 33.44 52.75
N GLN A 139 18.06 32.59 52.98
CA GLN A 139 18.56 31.68 51.93
C GLN A 139 17.41 30.84 51.37
N LYS A 140 16.68 30.11 52.21
CA LYS A 140 15.56 29.26 51.77
C LYS A 140 14.52 30.03 50.97
N SER A 141 14.20 31.27 51.35
CA SER A 141 13.25 32.11 50.62
C SER A 141 13.75 32.44 49.22
N LEU A 142 15.03 32.78 49.09
CA LEU A 142 15.68 33.01 47.80
C LEU A 142 15.79 31.71 46.98
N SER A 143 16.22 30.59 47.57
CA SER A 143 16.28 29.29 46.88
C SER A 143 14.89 28.86 46.36
N SER A 144 13.81 29.16 47.09
CA SER A 144 12.43 28.92 46.65
C SER A 144 12.02 29.87 45.52
N PHE A 145 12.32 31.16 45.64
CA PHE A 145 12.08 32.15 44.58
C PHE A 145 12.78 31.75 43.27
N ILE A 146 14.07 31.43 43.34
CA ILE A 146 14.92 30.99 42.22
C ILE A 146 14.40 29.67 41.61
N LYS A 147 13.75 28.79 42.37
CA LYS A 147 13.14 27.55 41.85
C LYS A 147 11.76 27.74 41.24
N GLY A 148 11.13 28.90 41.41
CA GLY A 148 9.71 29.11 41.09
C GLY A 148 8.76 28.40 42.05
N ASP A 149 9.21 28.06 43.26
CA ASP A 149 8.38 27.50 44.35
C ASP A 149 7.51 28.60 44.99
N LEU A 150 6.56 29.14 44.22
CA LEU A 150 5.68 30.25 44.60
C LEU A 150 4.24 29.79 44.89
N PRO A 151 3.50 30.48 45.78
CA PRO A 151 3.98 31.50 46.71
C PRO A 151 4.88 30.92 47.80
N ILE A 152 5.90 31.67 48.20
CA ILE A 152 6.72 31.38 49.37
C ILE A 152 5.83 31.49 50.60
N LEU A 153 5.74 30.43 51.40
CA LEU A 153 4.92 30.40 52.63
C LEU A 153 5.82 30.66 53.83
N PHE A 154 5.61 31.77 54.54
CA PHE A 154 6.45 32.19 55.67
C PHE A 154 5.65 32.33 56.98
N THR A 155 6.22 31.86 58.08
CA THR A 155 5.76 32.16 59.45
C THR A 155 6.89 32.76 60.27
N GLY A 156 6.59 33.73 61.13
CA GLY A 156 7.58 34.39 61.99
C GLY A 156 7.09 35.74 62.49
N ASP A 157 8.02 36.58 62.94
CA ASP A 157 7.77 37.99 63.22
C ASP A 157 7.82 38.84 61.93
N LEU A 158 7.41 40.11 62.04
CA LEU A 158 7.39 41.04 60.90
C LEU A 158 8.79 41.52 60.48
N VAL A 159 9.78 41.61 61.37
CA VAL A 159 11.14 42.06 61.00
C VAL A 159 11.81 41.02 60.10
N SER A 160 11.64 39.74 60.42
CA SER A 160 12.08 38.62 59.58
C SER A 160 11.36 38.61 58.22
N PHE A 161 10.05 38.90 58.18
CA PHE A 161 9.28 39.02 56.94
C PHE A 161 9.70 40.21 56.07
N GLU A 162 9.88 41.39 56.69
CA GLU A 162 10.41 42.59 56.05
C GLU A 162 11.84 42.38 55.52
N GLY A 163 12.64 41.55 56.20
CA GLY A 163 13.94 41.10 55.72
C GLY A 163 13.88 40.31 54.41
N ILE A 164 12.95 39.36 54.29
CA ILE A 164 12.72 38.60 53.04
C ILE A 164 12.26 39.57 51.93
N LEU A 165 11.28 40.44 52.23
CA LEU A 165 10.81 41.46 51.28
C LEU A 165 11.96 42.33 50.77
N GLN A 166 12.84 42.82 51.66
CA GLN A 166 13.96 43.68 51.29
C GLN A 166 14.99 42.99 50.37
N LYS A 167 15.22 41.67 50.53
CA LYS A 167 16.10 40.93 49.61
C LYS A 167 15.42 40.69 48.25
N LEU A 168 14.16 40.24 48.24
CA LEU A 168 13.38 40.03 46.99
C LEU A 168 13.16 41.33 46.20
N TRP A 169 12.96 42.47 46.89
CA TRP A 169 12.82 43.80 46.30
C TRP A 169 14.06 44.25 45.50
N ASN A 170 15.22 43.66 45.78
CA ASN A 170 16.48 43.90 45.08
C ASN A 170 16.94 42.69 44.26
N SER A 171 15.97 41.91 43.75
CA SER A 171 16.16 40.99 42.64
C SER A 171 16.90 41.67 41.47
N PRO A 172 17.83 40.98 40.78
CA PRO A 172 18.55 41.50 39.62
C PRO A 172 17.69 41.62 38.35
N ILE A 173 16.42 41.17 38.41
CA ILE A 173 15.46 41.17 37.31
C ILE A 173 14.81 42.56 37.21
N SER A 174 14.95 43.21 36.06
CA SER A 174 14.33 44.52 35.81
C SER A 174 12.79 44.48 35.94
N GLY A 175 12.18 45.56 36.43
CA GLY A 175 10.73 45.65 36.67
C GLY A 175 10.15 44.69 37.73
N PHE A 176 10.94 43.82 38.37
CA PHE A 176 10.40 42.82 39.31
C PHE A 176 9.70 43.45 40.54
N ARG A 177 10.10 44.66 40.96
CA ARG A 177 9.43 45.41 42.05
C ARG A 177 7.93 45.63 41.78
N GLU A 178 7.53 45.77 40.52
CA GLU A 178 6.13 45.92 40.10
C GLU A 178 5.35 44.61 40.25
N GLN A 179 6.03 43.48 40.06
CA GLN A 179 5.46 42.13 40.05
C GLN A 179 5.44 41.50 41.45
N LEU A 180 6.23 42.02 42.40
CA LEU A 180 6.27 41.50 43.77
C LEU A 180 4.89 41.68 44.42
N LYS A 181 4.25 40.56 44.76
CA LYS A 181 2.92 40.53 45.38
C LYS A 181 2.95 39.72 46.67
N TYR A 182 2.52 40.33 47.76
CA TYR A 182 2.56 39.71 49.08
C TYR A 182 1.34 40.06 49.93
N ARG A 183 0.90 39.13 50.77
CA ARG A 183 -0.21 39.35 51.72
C ARG A 183 -0.19 38.38 52.88
N ALA A 184 -0.94 38.69 53.94
CA ALA A 184 -1.29 37.69 54.93
C ALA A 184 -2.31 36.67 54.38
N SER A 185 -2.29 35.47 54.93
CA SER A 185 -3.32 34.45 54.73
C SER A 185 -3.68 33.77 56.06
N PHE A 186 -4.98 33.56 56.29
CA PHE A 186 -5.49 32.93 57.50
C PHE A 186 -5.86 31.45 57.29
N SER A 187 -5.94 30.99 56.04
CA SER A 187 -6.20 29.59 55.64
C SER A 187 -5.68 29.32 54.23
N PRO A 188 -5.34 28.08 53.85
CA PRO A 188 -4.94 27.75 52.47
C PRO A 188 -5.95 28.21 51.41
N THR A 189 -7.25 28.12 51.71
CA THR A 189 -8.36 28.60 50.86
C THR A 189 -8.26 30.06 50.47
N ASP A 190 -7.66 30.90 51.32
CA ASP A 190 -7.58 32.35 51.10
C ASP A 190 -6.63 32.69 49.92
N ILE A 191 -5.78 31.73 49.50
CA ILE A 191 -4.82 31.83 48.38
C ILE A 191 -5.08 30.81 47.25
N GLU A 192 -6.16 30.03 47.30
CA GLU A 192 -6.55 29.15 46.19
C GLU A 192 -6.86 29.99 44.93
N GLY A 193 -6.35 29.56 43.77
CA GLY A 193 -6.46 30.28 42.50
C GLY A 193 -5.67 31.60 42.42
N SER A 194 -4.72 31.84 43.33
CA SER A 194 -3.86 33.03 43.33
C SER A 194 -2.47 32.75 42.71
N ASP A 195 -2.45 32.56 41.38
CA ASP A 195 -1.24 32.15 40.63
C ASP A 195 -0.14 33.23 40.56
N ASP A 196 -0.39 34.44 41.06
CA ASP A 196 0.50 35.62 40.97
C ASP A 196 1.10 36.07 42.32
N LEU A 197 0.95 35.28 43.39
CA LEU A 197 1.53 35.60 44.70
C LEU A 197 3.01 35.19 44.80
N THR A 198 3.87 36.12 45.21
CA THR A 198 5.28 35.83 45.49
C THR A 198 5.49 35.30 46.92
N LEU A 199 4.87 35.94 47.92
CA LEU A 199 5.17 35.69 49.33
C LEU A 199 3.92 35.84 50.21
N VAL A 200 3.66 34.87 51.09
CA VAL A 200 2.49 34.83 51.97
C VAL A 200 2.92 34.77 53.43
N PHE A 201 2.46 35.74 54.22
CA PHE A 201 2.64 35.76 55.67
C PHE A 201 1.56 34.92 56.36
N ILE A 202 1.98 34.01 57.23
CA ILE A 202 1.10 33.16 58.03
C ILE A 202 1.39 33.44 59.51
N GLN A 203 0.39 33.95 60.22
CA GLN A 203 0.49 34.13 61.67
C GLN A 203 0.62 32.76 62.38
N SER A 204 1.58 32.62 63.31
CA SER A 204 1.95 31.35 63.94
C SER A 204 0.77 30.58 64.57
N GLU A 205 -0.20 31.28 65.17
CA GLU A 205 -1.42 30.68 65.75
C GLU A 205 -2.34 30.00 64.71
N LEU A 206 -2.17 30.29 63.42
CA LEU A 206 -3.00 29.77 62.32
C LEU A 206 -2.35 28.56 61.62
N LEU A 207 -1.10 28.23 61.94
CA LEU A 207 -0.36 27.08 61.40
C LEU A 207 -1.08 25.72 61.46
N PRO A 208 -1.94 25.41 62.47
CA PRO A 208 -2.71 24.15 62.47
C PRO A 208 -3.68 23.97 61.29
N LYS A 209 -3.92 25.01 60.48
CA LYS A 209 -4.66 24.90 59.20
C LYS A 209 -3.78 24.52 57.99
N TRP A 210 -2.45 24.50 58.12
CA TRP A 210 -1.50 24.44 57.00
C TRP A 210 -0.75 23.11 56.96
N ASN A 211 -1.25 22.17 56.16
CA ASN A 211 -0.63 20.85 55.95
C ASN A 211 0.44 20.89 54.83
N THR A 212 1.54 21.59 55.05
CA THR A 212 2.63 21.72 54.05
C THR A 212 4.03 21.64 54.65
N ASN A 213 4.91 20.90 53.96
CA ASN A 213 6.33 20.79 54.30
C ASN A 213 7.20 21.90 53.67
N LYS A 214 6.62 22.80 52.85
CA LYS A 214 7.31 23.93 52.21
C LYS A 214 7.25 25.24 53.01
N LEU A 215 6.88 25.16 54.29
CA LEU A 215 6.78 26.33 55.18
C LEU A 215 8.17 26.80 55.65
N ILE A 216 8.53 28.04 55.36
CA ILE A 216 9.74 28.71 55.86
C ILE A 216 9.43 29.36 57.22
N ARG A 217 10.40 29.28 58.13
CA ARG A 217 10.27 29.67 59.54
C ARG A 217 11.28 30.76 59.88
N GLY A 218 10.83 31.92 60.36
CA GLY A 218 11.69 32.99 60.85
C GLY A 218 12.54 32.59 62.06
N GLU A 219 12.14 31.52 62.76
CA GLU A 219 12.93 30.89 63.82
C GLU A 219 14.21 30.21 63.29
N GLU A 220 14.35 29.98 61.98
CA GLU A 220 15.58 29.47 61.33
C GLU A 220 16.57 30.61 61.06
N ASN A 221 17.00 31.27 62.15
CA ASN A 221 17.80 32.50 62.11
C ASN A 221 19.32 32.30 62.22
N ASP A 222 19.80 31.05 62.28
CA ASP A 222 21.24 30.73 62.21
C ASP A 222 21.89 31.35 60.97
N ILE A 223 23.09 31.90 61.16
CA ILE A 223 23.82 32.64 60.12
C ILE A 223 24.73 31.67 59.35
N ILE A 224 24.54 31.62 58.03
CA ILE A 224 25.30 30.78 57.09
C ILE A 224 26.01 31.63 56.03
N GLU A 225 27.08 31.10 55.43
CA GLU A 225 27.77 31.70 54.29
C GLU A 225 27.13 31.30 52.96
N ILE A 226 26.93 32.27 52.07
CA ILE A 226 26.30 32.05 50.76
C ILE A 226 27.36 31.69 49.72
N SER A 227 27.41 30.40 49.37
CA SER A 227 28.37 29.82 48.42
C SER A 227 27.85 29.74 46.98
N SER A 228 26.53 29.70 46.76
CA SER A 228 25.94 29.67 45.41
C SER A 228 26.13 31.02 44.69
N PRO A 229 26.69 31.05 43.47
CA PRO A 229 26.77 32.26 42.65
C PRO A 229 25.40 32.91 42.40
N THR A 230 24.35 32.10 42.30
CA THR A 230 22.98 32.57 42.03
C THR A 230 22.35 33.16 43.28
N GLU A 231 22.43 32.50 44.43
CA GLU A 231 21.93 33.07 45.69
C GLU A 231 22.67 34.37 46.02
N ALA A 232 23.98 34.43 45.78
CA ALA A 232 24.75 35.66 45.92
C ALA A 232 24.30 36.77 44.95
N LEU A 233 23.92 36.41 43.71
CA LEU A 233 23.42 37.37 42.72
C LEU A 233 22.08 37.98 43.12
N PHE A 234 21.14 37.16 43.62
CA PHE A 234 19.86 37.61 44.18
C PHE A 234 19.99 38.30 45.56
N LEU A 235 21.19 38.34 46.15
CA LEU A 235 21.56 39.17 47.29
C LEU A 235 22.32 40.46 46.90
N GLY A 236 22.37 40.80 45.61
CA GLY A 236 23.02 42.01 45.10
C GLY A 236 24.50 41.86 44.75
N LYS A 237 25.10 40.67 44.83
CA LYS A 237 26.46 40.42 44.31
C LYS A 237 26.43 40.33 42.79
N GLN A 238 26.26 41.46 42.12
CA GLN A 238 26.24 41.58 40.66
C GLN A 238 27.64 41.74 40.06
N LYS A 239 28.54 42.44 40.76
CA LYS A 239 29.94 42.63 40.37
C LYS A 239 30.76 41.38 40.68
N GLU A 240 31.61 40.96 39.73
CA GLU A 240 32.47 39.77 39.86
C GLU A 240 31.67 38.50 40.19
N ASN A 241 30.50 38.35 39.57
CA ASN A 241 29.64 37.18 39.73
C ASN A 241 29.71 36.32 38.46
N PRO A 242 30.23 35.08 38.56
CA PRO A 242 30.56 34.30 37.37
C PRO A 242 29.32 33.84 36.59
N LEU A 243 28.16 33.65 37.24
CA LEU A 243 26.91 33.40 36.52
C LEU A 243 26.45 34.65 35.77
N TYR A 244 26.52 35.82 36.39
CA TYR A 244 26.07 37.07 35.75
C TYR A 244 26.94 37.43 34.54
N ASP A 245 28.26 37.25 34.65
CA ASP A 245 29.20 37.44 33.55
C ASP A 245 29.04 36.35 32.47
N PHE A 246 28.69 35.12 32.84
CA PHE A 246 28.34 34.06 31.89
C PHE A 246 27.04 34.36 31.11
N LEU A 247 25.97 34.75 31.81
CA LEU A 247 24.70 35.17 31.20
C LEU A 247 24.91 36.32 30.21
N LYS A 248 25.76 37.29 30.55
CA LYS A 248 26.19 38.35 29.62
C LYS A 248 27.02 37.83 28.44
N ARG A 249 27.98 36.91 28.67
CA ARG A 249 28.81 36.29 27.60
C ARG A 249 27.96 35.53 26.58
N ILE A 250 26.88 34.88 27.02
CA ILE A 250 25.94 34.21 26.10
C ILE A 250 24.84 35.15 25.56
N GLY A 251 24.63 36.32 26.18
CA GLY A 251 23.62 37.28 25.74
C GLY A 251 22.19 36.85 26.09
N ALA A 252 21.99 36.28 27.27
CA ALA A 252 20.67 35.92 27.79
C ALA A 252 19.84 37.16 28.16
N ASN A 253 18.52 37.01 28.22
CA ASN A 253 17.64 38.07 28.70
C ASN A 253 17.76 38.21 30.23
N LEU A 254 18.24 39.34 30.71
CA LEU A 254 18.39 39.61 32.16
C LEU A 254 17.08 40.12 32.80
N ASP A 255 16.05 40.36 32.01
CA ASP A 255 14.72 40.79 32.46
C ASP A 255 13.75 39.59 32.63
N ASP A 256 14.25 38.35 32.51
CA ASP A 256 13.48 37.10 32.64
C ASP A 256 14.02 36.21 33.76
N LEU A 257 13.19 35.90 34.77
CA LEU A 257 13.52 34.95 35.85
C LEU A 257 14.00 33.61 35.28
N ASN A 258 13.31 33.05 34.29
CA ASN A 258 13.63 31.74 33.73
C ASN A 258 15.02 31.71 33.05
N SER A 259 15.53 32.85 32.59
CA SER A 259 16.89 32.96 32.06
C SER A 259 17.96 32.82 33.14
N TYR A 260 17.69 33.24 34.38
CA TYR A 260 18.54 32.90 35.54
C TYR A 260 18.41 31.42 35.94
N ILE A 261 17.19 30.86 35.96
CA ILE A 261 16.95 29.46 36.34
C ILE A 261 17.68 28.50 35.40
N GLN A 262 17.41 28.61 34.09
CA GLN A 262 18.02 27.76 33.08
C GLN A 262 19.51 28.09 32.90
N GLY A 263 19.90 29.35 33.14
CA GLY A 263 21.28 29.81 33.10
C GLY A 263 22.15 29.26 34.22
N ASN A 264 21.63 29.11 35.45
CA ASN A 264 22.36 28.47 36.56
C ASN A 264 22.72 27.02 36.21
N ILE A 265 21.75 26.25 35.72
CA ILE A 265 21.96 24.86 35.28
C ILE A 265 23.08 24.83 34.24
N LEU A 266 22.89 25.53 33.12
CA LEU A 266 23.86 25.61 32.03
C LEU A 266 25.25 26.11 32.48
N PHE A 267 25.33 26.96 33.50
CA PHE A 267 26.59 27.44 34.06
C PHE A 267 27.29 26.40 34.95
N GLU A 268 26.56 25.68 35.79
CA GLU A 268 27.09 24.56 36.59
C GLU A 268 27.66 23.47 35.66
N ASP A 269 26.90 23.08 34.63
CA ASP A 269 27.33 22.12 33.60
C ASP A 269 28.50 22.64 32.74
N TYR A 270 28.59 23.96 32.52
CA TYR A 270 29.70 24.59 31.79
C TYR A 270 31.01 24.64 32.60
N VAL A 271 30.93 24.79 33.93
CA VAL A 271 32.11 24.82 34.81
C VAL A 271 32.77 23.43 34.93
N ASP A 272 31.99 22.35 34.82
CA ASP A 272 32.49 20.96 34.87
C ASP A 272 32.56 20.26 33.49
N LEU A 273 32.45 21.03 32.40
CA LEU A 273 32.24 20.52 31.03
C LEU A 273 33.28 19.49 30.58
N ASP A 274 34.55 19.62 30.99
CA ASP A 274 35.61 18.66 30.67
C ASP A 274 35.33 17.27 31.28
N ASN A 275 34.75 17.20 32.49
CA ASN A 275 34.43 15.95 33.19
C ASN A 275 33.02 15.40 32.85
N LEU A 276 32.18 16.21 32.21
CA LEU A 276 30.75 15.94 31.99
C LEU A 276 30.49 14.88 30.89
N ASP A 277 30.73 13.61 31.21
CA ASP A 277 30.65 12.48 30.26
C ASP A 277 29.22 11.93 30.01
N ASP A 278 28.17 12.57 30.54
CA ASP A 278 26.77 12.22 30.27
C ASP A 278 26.22 12.95 29.02
N PRO A 279 25.91 12.24 27.91
CA PRO A 279 25.40 12.87 26.70
C PRO A 279 23.94 13.35 26.81
N ASP A 280 23.16 12.94 27.82
CA ASP A 280 21.80 13.45 28.04
C ASP A 280 21.84 14.86 28.62
N LEU A 281 22.80 15.13 29.51
CA LEU A 281 23.08 16.46 30.05
C LEU A 281 23.57 17.42 28.96
N ILE A 282 24.62 17.06 28.22
CA ILE A 282 25.13 17.88 27.10
C ILE A 282 24.04 18.19 26.05
N ARG A 283 23.08 17.28 25.80
CA ARG A 283 21.95 17.52 24.90
C ARG A 283 20.83 18.36 25.52
N ARG A 284 20.62 18.35 26.84
CA ARG A 284 19.80 19.35 27.54
C ARG A 284 20.44 20.72 27.37
N ASP A 285 21.76 20.81 27.50
CA ASP A 285 22.50 22.09 27.56
C ASP A 285 22.56 22.78 26.20
N LEU A 286 22.77 22.01 25.13
CA LEU A 286 22.59 22.52 23.77
C LEU A 286 21.15 23.05 23.54
N ARG A 287 20.11 22.42 24.11
CA ARG A 287 18.74 22.95 24.00
C ARG A 287 18.55 24.23 24.81
N ILE A 288 19.06 24.29 26.05
CA ILE A 288 19.00 25.48 26.91
C ILE A 288 19.75 26.65 26.26
N LEU A 289 21.01 26.44 25.88
CA LEU A 289 21.86 27.45 25.24
C LEU A 289 21.25 27.97 23.93
N SER A 290 20.58 27.11 23.15
CA SER A 290 19.85 27.53 21.94
C SER A 290 18.60 28.40 22.19
N LYS A 291 18.05 28.36 23.42
CA LYS A 291 16.91 29.20 23.85
C LYS A 291 17.38 30.49 24.52
N LEU A 292 18.36 30.40 25.42
CA LEU A 292 18.91 31.55 26.15
C LEU A 292 19.75 32.45 25.23
N SER A 293 20.42 31.87 24.24
CA SER A 293 21.27 32.59 23.29
C SER A 293 20.85 32.32 21.84
N PRO A 294 19.68 32.83 21.39
CA PRO A 294 19.18 32.57 20.03
C PRO A 294 20.02 33.28 18.95
N ASN A 295 20.79 34.31 19.30
CA ASN A 295 21.72 34.96 18.38
C ASN A 295 23.02 34.14 18.25
N LYS A 296 23.26 33.58 17.06
CA LYS A 296 24.43 32.75 16.76
C LYS A 296 25.80 33.38 17.02
N SER A 297 25.91 34.71 17.05
CA SER A 297 27.18 35.41 17.34
C SER A 297 27.44 35.64 18.83
N LEU A 298 26.40 35.59 19.67
CA LEU A 298 26.55 35.68 21.13
C LEU A 298 26.83 34.29 21.71
N GLY A 299 27.67 34.22 22.75
CA GLY A 299 28.10 32.95 23.34
C GLY A 299 28.86 32.00 22.40
N ALA A 300 29.35 32.47 21.25
CA ALA A 300 29.85 31.60 20.17
C ALA A 300 30.96 30.61 20.60
N SER A 301 31.84 31.03 21.51
CA SER A 301 32.86 30.17 22.14
C SER A 301 32.21 29.02 22.92
N VAL A 302 31.37 29.36 23.93
CA VAL A 302 30.63 28.40 24.77
C VAL A 302 29.82 27.42 23.92
N LYS A 303 29.19 27.92 22.86
CA LYS A 303 28.42 27.12 21.90
C LYS A 303 29.25 26.10 21.15
N GLU A 304 30.50 26.41 20.83
CA GLU A 304 31.42 25.47 20.20
C GLU A 304 31.95 24.46 21.22
N GLU A 305 32.33 24.93 22.41
CA GLU A 305 32.84 24.10 23.53
C GLU A 305 31.87 22.94 23.86
N PHE A 306 30.55 23.21 23.97
CA PHE A 306 29.54 22.16 24.14
C PHE A 306 29.38 21.22 22.92
N ILE A 307 29.55 21.73 21.69
CA ILE A 307 29.50 20.91 20.46
C ILE A 307 30.73 20.00 20.36
N GLU A 308 31.91 20.48 20.73
CA GLU A 308 33.17 19.74 20.72
C GLU A 308 33.17 18.64 21.79
N LYS A 309 32.73 18.93 23.03
CA LYS A 309 32.53 17.90 24.06
C LYS A 309 31.55 16.81 23.58
N TYR A 310 30.41 17.19 23.00
CA TYR A 310 29.43 16.25 22.46
C TYR A 310 29.99 15.38 21.33
N ASN A 311 30.77 15.97 20.42
CA ASN A 311 31.51 15.23 19.38
C ASN A 311 32.57 14.29 20.00
N GLY A 312 33.20 14.68 21.11
CA GLY A 312 34.06 13.84 21.93
C GLY A 312 33.34 12.57 22.42
N LEU A 313 32.13 12.70 22.96
CA LEU A 313 31.30 11.58 23.43
C LEU A 313 30.88 10.62 22.30
N ILE A 314 30.67 11.12 21.08
CA ILE A 314 30.47 10.27 19.89
C ILE A 314 31.76 9.52 19.53
N ASN A 315 32.92 10.18 19.61
CA ASN A 315 34.22 9.60 19.26
C ASN A 315 34.75 8.59 20.29
N SER A 316 34.45 8.77 21.58
CA SER A 316 34.64 7.74 22.61
C SER A 316 33.61 6.60 22.46
N GLY A 317 32.41 6.91 21.98
CA GLY A 317 31.30 5.97 21.79
C GLY A 317 30.37 5.86 22.99
N LEU A 318 30.40 6.86 23.88
CA LEU A 318 29.40 7.05 24.93
C LEU A 318 28.06 7.51 24.35
N GLU A 319 28.07 8.24 23.23
CA GLU A 319 26.85 8.67 22.53
C GLU A 319 26.60 7.93 21.20
N SER A 320 25.34 7.57 20.98
CA SER A 320 24.81 6.94 19.75
C SER A 320 23.37 7.40 19.38
N ASN A 321 22.78 8.34 20.11
CA ASN A 321 21.38 8.70 20.05
C ASN A 321 21.09 9.83 19.05
N VAL A 322 21.14 9.50 17.75
CA VAL A 322 20.83 10.39 16.61
C VAL A 322 19.51 11.17 16.79
N LYS A 323 18.51 10.57 17.44
CA LYS A 323 17.18 11.19 17.70
C LYS A 323 17.26 12.41 18.61
N GLY A 324 18.23 12.46 19.52
CA GLY A 324 18.41 13.59 20.44
C GLY A 324 18.69 14.93 19.76
N LEU A 325 19.27 14.89 18.56
CA LEU A 325 19.69 16.06 17.78
C LEU A 325 18.55 16.73 16.99
N ARG A 326 17.40 16.06 16.84
CA ARG A 326 16.23 16.59 16.10
C ARG A 326 15.63 17.84 16.77
N ASN A 327 15.72 17.94 18.09
CA ASN A 327 15.01 18.92 18.91
C ASN A 327 15.92 20.03 19.48
N ILE A 328 17.02 20.35 18.79
CA ILE A 328 17.92 21.48 19.10
C ILE A 328 17.71 22.58 18.06
N SER A 329 17.63 23.84 18.48
CA SER A 329 17.48 25.00 17.59
C SER A 329 18.83 25.38 16.98
N TRP A 330 19.30 24.57 16.02
CA TRP A 330 20.62 24.72 15.37
C TRP A 330 20.85 26.06 14.66
N ASN A 331 19.80 26.84 14.38
CA ASN A 331 19.91 28.21 13.89
C ASN A 331 20.53 29.18 14.92
N ALA A 332 20.56 28.84 16.20
CA ALA A 332 21.23 29.59 17.27
C ALA A 332 22.76 29.42 17.31
N TYR A 333 23.35 28.71 16.34
CA TYR A 333 24.77 28.37 16.28
C TYR A 333 25.39 28.80 14.94
N ILE A 334 26.69 29.11 14.94
CA ILE A 334 27.45 29.35 13.70
C ILE A 334 27.54 28.04 12.93
N ASP A 335 27.00 28.04 11.70
CA ASP A 335 26.88 26.90 10.80
C ASP A 335 26.21 25.65 11.43
N GLY A 336 25.32 25.89 12.40
CA GLY A 336 24.77 24.85 13.26
C GLY A 336 24.01 23.74 12.54
N GLU A 337 23.31 24.02 11.44
CA GLU A 337 22.64 22.96 10.67
C GLU A 337 23.66 21.97 10.07
N GLU A 338 24.82 22.47 9.65
CA GLU A 338 25.90 21.65 9.10
C GLU A 338 26.64 20.89 10.20
N LYS A 339 26.85 21.52 11.37
CA LYS A 339 27.36 20.83 12.57
C LYS A 339 26.40 19.72 13.01
N GLY A 340 25.10 20.00 13.05
CA GLY A 340 24.05 18.99 13.29
C GLY A 340 24.10 17.82 12.32
N LYS A 341 24.26 18.06 11.01
CA LYS A 341 24.47 17.00 9.99
C LYS A 341 25.74 16.20 10.26
N ASN A 342 26.84 16.86 10.60
CA ASN A 342 28.13 16.21 10.85
C ASN A 342 28.08 15.30 12.09
N LEU A 343 27.41 15.73 13.16
CA LEU A 343 27.17 14.90 14.36
C LEU A 343 26.28 13.68 14.05
N VAL A 344 25.19 13.87 13.29
CA VAL A 344 24.36 12.77 12.78
C VAL A 344 25.18 11.78 11.95
N ASN A 345 26.01 12.27 11.03
CA ASN A 345 26.89 11.44 10.21
C ASN A 345 27.92 10.68 11.05
N ALA A 346 28.57 11.34 12.03
CA ALA A 346 29.58 10.71 12.89
C ALA A 346 29.00 9.52 13.67
N ILE A 347 27.81 9.67 14.26
CA ILE A 347 27.11 8.59 14.95
C ILE A 347 26.79 7.43 13.98
N LEU A 348 26.22 7.72 12.81
CA LEU A 348 25.83 6.68 11.85
C LEU A 348 27.06 5.94 11.27
N VAL A 349 28.14 6.65 10.95
CA VAL A 349 29.42 6.06 10.53
C VAL A 349 29.97 5.13 11.62
N ARG A 350 30.01 5.57 12.88
CA ARG A 350 30.48 4.74 14.00
C ARG A 350 29.61 3.49 14.20
N ALA A 351 28.29 3.67 14.24
CA ALA A 351 27.34 2.58 14.47
C ALA A 351 27.37 1.52 13.34
N ILE A 352 27.66 1.93 12.09
CA ILE A 352 27.79 0.99 10.95
C ILE A 352 29.16 0.30 10.91
N ARG A 353 30.23 0.97 11.38
CA ARG A 353 31.60 0.43 11.49
C ARG A 353 31.86 -0.35 12.78
N ASP A 354 30.92 -0.41 13.73
CA ASP A 354 31.02 -1.26 14.92
C ASP A 354 31.03 -2.76 14.52
N SER A 355 32.10 -3.46 14.89
CA SER A 355 32.28 -4.89 14.61
C SER A 355 31.30 -5.78 15.37
N LYS A 356 30.88 -5.36 16.57
CA LYS A 356 29.82 -6.03 17.36
C LYS A 356 28.44 -5.74 16.75
N PHE A 357 28.26 -4.53 16.24
CA PHE A 357 27.04 -3.98 15.62
C PHE A 357 25.87 -3.86 16.61
N MET A 358 26.15 -3.25 17.76
CA MET A 358 25.24 -3.19 18.91
C MET A 358 24.02 -2.29 18.69
N HIS A 359 24.11 -1.30 17.79
CA HIS A 359 23.10 -0.25 17.60
C HIS A 359 22.11 -0.55 16.45
N ILE A 360 21.88 -1.82 16.12
CA ILE A 360 21.03 -2.26 15.00
C ILE A 360 19.58 -1.75 15.09
N GLU A 361 19.01 -1.70 16.30
CA GLU A 361 17.67 -1.19 16.57
C GLU A 361 17.56 0.31 16.27
N MET A 362 18.53 1.09 16.77
CA MET A 362 18.62 2.54 16.50
C MET A 362 18.75 2.80 15.00
N LEU A 363 19.66 2.10 14.30
CA LEU A 363 19.84 2.22 12.85
C LEU A 363 18.57 1.87 12.06
N SER A 364 17.84 0.83 12.47
CA SER A 364 16.54 0.43 11.92
C SER A 364 15.47 1.51 12.12
N GLU A 365 15.37 2.06 13.33
CA GLU A 365 14.38 3.09 13.66
C GLU A 365 14.66 4.40 12.91
N VAL A 366 15.89 4.93 12.97
CA VAL A 366 16.19 6.24 12.38
C VAL A 366 16.22 6.20 10.85
N SER A 367 16.61 5.09 10.23
CA SER A 367 16.46 4.93 8.78
C SER A 367 14.99 4.89 8.36
N SER A 368 14.13 4.18 9.10
CA SER A 368 12.69 4.16 8.84
C SER A 368 12.05 5.55 8.98
N ILE A 369 12.35 6.29 10.05
CA ILE A 369 11.84 7.66 10.25
C ILE A 369 12.34 8.59 9.13
N ALA A 370 13.63 8.57 8.79
CA ALA A 370 14.22 9.45 7.79
C ALA A 370 13.80 9.13 6.34
N VAL A 371 13.45 7.88 6.05
CA VAL A 371 12.92 7.47 4.74
C VAL A 371 11.44 7.82 4.60
N ASN A 372 10.61 7.48 5.60
CA ASN A 372 9.16 7.52 5.49
C ASN A 372 8.51 8.88 5.84
N GLU A 373 9.24 9.81 6.46
CA GLU A 373 8.77 11.20 6.64
C GLU A 373 8.67 11.92 5.28
N THR A 374 7.57 12.62 4.97
CA THR A 374 7.50 13.43 3.74
C THR A 374 8.09 14.83 3.94
N SER A 375 7.82 15.45 5.11
CA SER A 375 8.30 16.78 5.46
C SER A 375 9.76 16.72 5.93
N LYS A 376 10.68 16.46 5.00
CA LYS A 376 12.09 16.21 5.28
C LYS A 376 12.85 17.47 5.68
N SER A 377 12.83 17.76 6.99
CA SER A 377 13.75 18.70 7.63
C SER A 377 15.22 18.27 7.44
N TRP A 378 16.16 19.16 7.81
CA TRP A 378 17.60 18.92 7.72
C TRP A 378 18.03 17.58 8.34
N TRP A 379 17.42 17.19 9.47
CA TRP A 379 17.76 15.97 10.22
C TRP A 379 17.42 14.69 9.44
N HIS A 380 16.26 14.65 8.79
CA HIS A 380 15.85 13.51 7.94
C HIS A 380 16.74 13.41 6.70
N LYS A 381 17.14 14.55 6.12
CA LYS A 381 18.09 14.60 5.00
C LYS A 381 19.48 14.11 5.43
N ALA A 382 19.99 14.59 6.57
CA ALA A 382 21.27 14.18 7.15
C ALA A 382 21.40 12.67 7.28
N ILE A 383 20.38 11.99 7.83
CA ILE A 383 20.37 10.53 7.98
C ILE A 383 20.38 9.85 6.60
N VAL A 384 19.49 10.24 5.70
CA VAL A 384 19.38 9.66 4.36
C VAL A 384 20.68 9.81 3.57
N ASP A 385 21.31 10.99 3.62
CA ASP A 385 22.53 11.27 2.86
C ASP A 385 23.78 10.65 3.50
N SER A 386 23.82 10.52 4.84
CA SER A 386 24.82 9.69 5.53
C SER A 386 24.72 8.22 5.13
N PHE A 387 23.53 7.63 5.14
CA PHE A 387 23.34 6.24 4.69
C PHE A 387 23.77 6.07 3.22
N LYS A 388 23.36 6.95 2.30
CA LYS A 388 23.81 6.92 0.90
C LYS A 388 25.34 6.94 0.80
N LYS A 389 26.00 7.87 1.49
CA LYS A 389 27.46 8.03 1.51
C LYS A 389 28.15 6.74 1.96
N ILE A 390 27.76 6.22 3.12
CA ILE A 390 28.33 5.01 3.73
C ILE A 390 28.10 3.77 2.84
N ILE A 391 26.94 3.64 2.19
CA ILE A 391 26.60 2.52 1.30
C ILE A 391 27.52 2.42 0.07
N PHE A 392 28.17 3.51 -0.35
CA PHE A 392 29.16 3.50 -1.42
C PHE A 392 30.55 2.98 -1.00
N GLU A 393 30.83 2.89 0.30
CA GLU A 393 32.14 2.50 0.83
C GLU A 393 32.33 0.98 0.70
N SER A 394 33.33 0.54 -0.07
CA SER A 394 33.58 -0.87 -0.39
C SER A 394 34.27 -1.67 0.73
N GLU A 395 34.17 -1.21 1.98
CA GLU A 395 34.77 -1.88 3.12
C GLU A 395 33.92 -3.06 3.59
N GLU A 396 34.58 -4.21 3.79
CA GLU A 396 33.90 -5.47 4.11
C GLU A 396 33.02 -5.38 5.38
N ILE A 397 33.45 -4.61 6.38
CA ILE A 397 32.69 -4.38 7.61
C ILE A 397 31.37 -3.63 7.35
N ILE A 398 31.40 -2.61 6.50
CA ILE A 398 30.22 -1.83 6.11
C ILE A 398 29.25 -2.70 5.31
N GLN A 399 29.75 -3.47 4.33
CA GLN A 399 28.90 -4.33 3.51
C GLN A 399 28.28 -5.48 4.32
N LYS A 400 28.99 -6.01 5.33
CA LYS A 400 28.41 -6.94 6.33
C LYS A 400 27.32 -6.26 7.18
N SER A 401 27.55 -5.03 7.65
CA SER A 401 26.57 -4.25 8.43
C SER A 401 25.32 -3.89 7.62
N ILE A 402 25.44 -3.57 6.33
CA ILE A 402 24.31 -3.35 5.41
C ILE A 402 23.48 -4.64 5.30
N TRP A 403 24.12 -5.81 5.13
CA TRP A 403 23.40 -7.08 5.14
C TRP A 403 22.74 -7.40 6.49
N LYS A 404 23.35 -7.06 7.64
CA LYS A 404 22.69 -7.16 8.95
C LYS A 404 21.40 -6.34 9.00
N LEU A 405 21.42 -5.09 8.51
CA LEU A 405 20.22 -4.22 8.47
C LEU A 405 19.15 -4.74 7.50
N LEU A 406 19.55 -5.11 6.28
CA LEU A 406 18.63 -5.67 5.27
C LEU A 406 17.92 -6.94 5.73
N LEU A 407 18.51 -7.68 6.68
CA LEU A 407 17.97 -8.90 7.27
C LEU A 407 17.38 -8.72 8.68
N PHE A 408 17.33 -7.50 9.23
CA PHE A 408 16.86 -7.25 10.59
C PHE A 408 15.33 -7.25 10.72
N SER A 409 14.65 -6.41 9.94
CA SER A 409 13.19 -6.26 9.98
C SER A 409 12.64 -5.90 8.60
N LYS A 410 11.35 -6.17 8.36
CA LYS A 410 10.73 -5.95 7.04
C LYS A 410 10.76 -4.46 6.64
N ASP A 411 10.65 -3.54 7.61
CA ASP A 411 10.64 -2.10 7.34
C ASP A 411 12.05 -1.49 7.34
N CYS A 412 12.99 -2.02 8.11
CA CYS A 412 14.41 -1.70 7.95
C CYS A 412 14.89 -2.08 6.55
N SER A 413 14.54 -3.29 6.08
CA SER A 413 14.90 -3.78 4.74
C SER A 413 14.43 -2.83 3.63
N LYS A 414 13.15 -2.43 3.62
CA LYS A 414 12.61 -1.41 2.69
C LYS A 414 13.37 -0.08 2.79
N SER A 415 13.60 0.40 4.02
CA SER A 415 14.20 1.71 4.28
C SER A 415 15.64 1.75 3.78
N ILE A 416 16.45 0.73 4.08
CA ILE A 416 17.81 0.61 3.59
C ILE A 416 17.84 0.40 2.07
N PHE A 417 16.94 -0.40 1.49
CA PHE A 417 16.83 -0.46 0.03
C PHE A 417 16.57 0.91 -0.60
N SER A 418 15.71 1.75 -0.01
CA SER A 418 15.41 3.09 -0.57
C SER A 418 16.64 4.00 -0.72
N VAL A 419 17.66 3.82 0.13
CA VAL A 419 18.93 4.58 0.09
C VAL A 419 20.04 3.86 -0.69
N ILE A 420 19.93 2.55 -0.94
CA ILE A 420 20.81 1.84 -1.89
C ILE A 420 20.42 2.24 -3.34
N PRO A 421 21.34 2.80 -4.15
CA PRO A 421 21.03 3.19 -5.52
C PRO A 421 20.72 1.99 -6.43
N SER A 422 19.71 2.12 -7.30
CA SER A 422 19.28 1.07 -8.23
C SER A 422 20.20 0.92 -9.46
N ARG A 423 21.49 0.62 -9.24
CA ARG A 423 22.52 0.47 -10.28
C ARG A 423 23.22 -0.89 -10.21
N LYS A 424 23.67 -1.42 -11.36
CA LYS A 424 24.32 -2.75 -11.48
C LYS A 424 25.52 -2.95 -10.55
N GLY A 425 26.32 -1.92 -10.31
CA GLY A 425 27.45 -1.98 -9.37
C GLY A 425 27.02 -2.22 -7.91
N SER A 426 25.83 -1.78 -7.51
CA SER A 426 25.29 -2.00 -6.16
C SER A 426 24.68 -3.40 -6.02
N GLU A 427 24.09 -3.96 -7.08
CA GLU A 427 23.70 -5.39 -7.11
C GLU A 427 24.93 -6.30 -6.93
N LEU A 428 26.00 -6.05 -7.69
CA LEU A 428 27.23 -6.84 -7.64
C LEU A 428 27.93 -6.78 -6.27
N LEU A 429 27.99 -5.60 -5.64
CA LEU A 429 28.60 -5.44 -4.31
C LEU A 429 27.82 -6.19 -3.21
N LEU A 430 26.48 -6.19 -3.29
CA LEU A 430 25.64 -6.97 -2.39
C LEU A 430 25.81 -8.49 -2.62
N ILE A 431 25.92 -8.95 -3.87
CA ILE A 431 26.25 -10.36 -4.20
C ILE A 431 27.61 -10.76 -3.60
N GLN A 432 28.63 -9.91 -3.74
CA GLN A 432 29.99 -10.17 -3.25
C GLN A 432 30.05 -10.41 -1.73
N HIS A 433 29.19 -9.75 -0.95
CA HIS A 433 29.14 -9.85 0.51
C HIS A 433 27.89 -10.60 1.04
N LEU A 434 27.17 -11.33 0.17
CA LEU A 434 25.97 -12.08 0.50
C LEU A 434 26.20 -13.06 1.67
N PRO A 435 25.45 -12.99 2.78
CA PRO A 435 25.62 -13.91 3.90
C PRO A 435 25.35 -15.37 3.52
N LYS A 436 25.93 -16.29 4.30
CA LYS A 436 25.76 -17.74 4.09
C LYS A 436 24.30 -18.17 4.22
N GLU A 437 23.58 -17.59 5.17
CA GLU A 437 22.20 -17.88 5.55
C GLU A 437 21.34 -16.61 5.40
N VAL A 438 20.05 -16.79 5.11
CA VAL A 438 19.07 -15.69 4.93
C VAL A 438 17.77 -16.09 5.63
N PRO A 439 17.30 -15.37 6.67
CA PRO A 439 16.07 -15.74 7.39
C PRO A 439 14.84 -15.70 6.48
N THR A 440 14.06 -16.78 6.44
CA THR A 440 13.03 -17.02 5.42
C THR A 440 12.01 -15.88 5.24
N GLU A 441 11.53 -15.29 6.34
CA GLU A 441 10.52 -14.22 6.28
C GLU A 441 11.09 -12.86 5.84
N ILE A 442 12.33 -12.55 6.18
CA ILE A 442 12.98 -11.33 5.71
C ILE A 442 13.47 -11.53 4.28
N GLY A 443 13.99 -12.71 3.93
CA GLY A 443 14.41 -13.08 2.57
C GLY A 443 13.27 -12.98 1.54
N LYS A 444 12.05 -13.41 1.88
CA LYS A 444 10.84 -13.14 1.06
C LYS A 444 10.61 -11.65 0.82
N THR A 445 10.87 -10.81 1.83
CA THR A 445 10.71 -9.35 1.74
C THR A 445 11.80 -8.73 0.86
N VAL A 446 13.05 -9.19 1.02
CA VAL A 446 14.18 -8.83 0.16
C VAL A 446 13.88 -9.14 -1.31
N LEU A 447 13.36 -10.34 -1.64
CA LEU A 447 13.00 -10.70 -3.01
C LEU A 447 12.05 -9.69 -3.67
N VAL A 448 11.05 -9.18 -2.95
CA VAL A 448 10.09 -8.17 -3.47
C VAL A 448 10.78 -6.85 -3.81
N GLU A 449 11.76 -6.40 -3.01
CA GLU A 449 12.53 -5.19 -3.33
C GLU A 449 13.50 -5.40 -4.49
N LEU A 450 14.07 -6.60 -4.64
CA LEU A 450 14.89 -6.98 -5.80
C LEU A 450 14.04 -7.05 -7.10
N GLN A 451 12.78 -7.49 -6.99
CA GLN A 451 11.84 -7.52 -8.11
C GLN A 451 11.55 -6.14 -8.67
N LYS A 452 11.20 -5.17 -7.80
CA LYS A 452 11.01 -3.76 -8.19
C LYS A 452 12.23 -3.16 -8.90
N ARG A 453 13.43 -3.62 -8.56
CA ARG A 453 14.72 -3.12 -9.08
C ARG A 453 15.21 -3.81 -10.34
N LYS A 454 14.56 -4.90 -10.78
CA LYS A 454 15.02 -5.77 -11.87
C LYS A 454 16.44 -6.33 -11.60
N TRP A 455 16.73 -6.63 -10.33
CA TRP A 455 18.02 -7.18 -9.88
C TRP A 455 18.01 -8.71 -9.95
N TYR A 456 18.06 -9.22 -11.17
CA TYR A 456 17.84 -10.63 -11.50
C TYR A 456 18.91 -11.58 -10.96
N LEU A 457 20.17 -11.15 -10.82
CA LEU A 457 21.25 -12.02 -10.32
C LEU A 457 21.18 -12.16 -8.81
N LEU A 458 20.96 -11.06 -8.09
CA LEU A 458 20.82 -11.10 -6.63
C LEU A 458 19.51 -11.78 -6.22
N HIS A 459 18.44 -11.64 -7.00
CA HIS A 459 17.19 -12.38 -6.80
C HIS A 459 17.41 -13.90 -6.95
N ALA A 460 18.16 -14.33 -7.96
CA ALA A 460 18.51 -15.74 -8.17
C ALA A 460 19.36 -16.33 -7.04
N GLU A 461 20.40 -15.60 -6.58
CA GLU A 461 21.22 -16.04 -5.45
C GLU A 461 20.42 -16.10 -4.13
N ILE A 462 19.54 -15.13 -3.86
CA ILE A 462 18.65 -15.17 -2.68
C ILE A 462 17.66 -16.34 -2.78
N LEU A 463 17.09 -16.64 -3.95
CA LEU A 463 16.22 -17.81 -4.12
C LEU A 463 16.94 -19.12 -3.78
N LEU A 464 18.22 -19.25 -4.17
CA LEU A 464 19.07 -20.41 -3.84
C LEU A 464 19.43 -20.52 -2.34
N LYS A 465 19.21 -19.47 -1.54
CA LYS A 465 19.30 -19.52 -0.07
C LYS A 465 18.00 -19.94 0.61
N LEU A 466 16.86 -19.73 -0.04
CA LEU A 466 15.52 -19.81 0.57
C LEU A 466 14.69 -21.02 0.13
N TYR A 467 15.00 -21.58 -1.03
CA TYR A 467 14.21 -22.62 -1.69
C TYR A 467 15.11 -23.71 -2.30
N LYS A 468 14.54 -24.88 -2.56
CA LYS A 468 15.23 -25.92 -3.36
C LYS A 468 15.44 -25.42 -4.79
N THR A 469 16.50 -25.87 -5.47
CA THR A 469 16.89 -25.40 -6.81
C THR A 469 15.74 -25.42 -7.84
N ILE A 470 14.84 -26.41 -7.76
CA ILE A 470 13.67 -26.54 -8.63
C ILE A 470 12.61 -25.46 -8.35
N GLU A 471 12.28 -25.23 -7.07
CA GLU A 471 11.37 -24.15 -6.64
C GLU A 471 11.96 -22.75 -6.93
N ALA A 472 13.30 -22.64 -6.88
CA ALA A 472 14.03 -21.44 -7.27
C ALA A 472 13.92 -21.18 -8.79
N VAL A 473 13.98 -22.21 -9.65
CA VAL A 473 13.68 -22.06 -11.09
C VAL A 473 12.27 -21.51 -11.30
N GLU A 474 11.25 -22.10 -10.66
CA GLU A 474 9.85 -21.66 -10.81
C GLU A 474 9.65 -20.17 -10.46
N LYS A 475 10.24 -19.73 -9.34
CA LYS A 475 10.13 -18.35 -8.85
C LYS A 475 10.95 -17.36 -9.67
N GLN A 476 12.12 -17.77 -10.17
CA GLN A 476 12.95 -16.94 -11.03
C GLN A 476 12.34 -16.78 -12.43
N LEU A 477 11.83 -17.88 -12.99
CA LEU A 477 11.19 -17.92 -14.30
C LEU A 477 9.96 -16.99 -14.34
N SER A 478 9.13 -17.03 -13.29
CA SER A 478 7.97 -16.13 -13.14
C SER A 478 8.34 -14.64 -12.99
N PHE A 479 9.58 -14.32 -12.61
CA PHE A 479 10.04 -12.93 -12.49
C PHE A 479 10.70 -12.43 -13.79
N GLU A 480 11.47 -13.28 -14.47
CA GLU A 480 12.06 -12.99 -15.78
C GLU A 480 11.10 -13.30 -16.96
N ASP A 481 9.79 -13.44 -16.72
CA ASP A 481 8.84 -13.93 -17.72
C ASP A 481 8.71 -13.03 -18.96
N SER A 482 8.90 -11.72 -18.83
CA SER A 482 8.91 -10.77 -19.96
C SER A 482 10.25 -10.68 -20.72
N LEU A 483 11.31 -11.37 -20.27
CA LEU A 483 12.63 -11.35 -20.91
C LEU A 483 12.83 -12.49 -21.91
N SER A 484 13.71 -12.32 -22.90
CA SER A 484 14.21 -13.46 -23.67
C SER A 484 15.07 -14.41 -22.81
N TYR A 485 15.30 -15.65 -23.27
CA TYR A 485 16.22 -16.57 -22.59
C TYR A 485 17.62 -15.97 -22.40
N ASP A 486 18.11 -15.19 -23.38
CA ASP A 486 19.45 -14.63 -23.32
C ASP A 486 19.57 -13.33 -22.51
N GLU A 487 18.47 -12.66 -22.22
CA GLU A 487 18.38 -11.61 -21.18
C GLU A 487 18.12 -12.17 -19.77
N SER A 488 17.56 -13.39 -19.66
CA SER A 488 17.21 -14.06 -18.39
C SER A 488 18.45 -14.54 -17.62
N ILE A 489 19.27 -13.60 -17.13
CA ILE A 489 20.56 -13.86 -16.49
C ILE A 489 20.45 -14.57 -15.13
N GLY A 490 19.36 -14.36 -14.38
CA GLY A 490 19.13 -15.05 -13.11
C GLY A 490 18.73 -16.52 -13.32
N LEU A 491 17.81 -16.79 -14.24
CA LEU A 491 17.43 -18.13 -14.66
C LEU A 491 18.66 -18.90 -15.16
N LYS A 492 19.50 -18.28 -15.99
CA LYS A 492 20.76 -18.87 -16.47
C LYS A 492 21.81 -19.09 -15.37
N LEU A 493 21.70 -18.43 -14.22
CA LEU A 493 22.53 -18.71 -13.04
C LEU A 493 22.02 -19.97 -12.31
N ILE A 494 20.70 -20.10 -12.11
CA ILE A 494 20.09 -21.26 -11.44
C ILE A 494 20.20 -22.53 -12.31
N LEU A 495 19.92 -22.46 -13.61
CA LEU A 495 20.00 -23.61 -14.52
C LEU A 495 21.42 -24.19 -14.65
N LYS A 496 22.48 -23.43 -14.33
CA LYS A 496 23.85 -23.94 -14.22
C LYS A 496 24.09 -24.83 -12.99
N LYS A 497 23.21 -24.79 -11.99
CA LYS A 497 23.31 -25.58 -10.74
C LYS A 497 22.60 -26.94 -10.83
N LEU A 498 21.68 -27.12 -11.79
CA LEU A 498 20.95 -28.38 -12.00
C LEU A 498 21.79 -29.43 -12.74
N SER A 499 21.61 -30.71 -12.42
CA SER A 499 21.97 -31.82 -13.30
C SER A 499 21.12 -31.82 -14.59
N ASP A 500 21.52 -32.59 -15.60
CA ASP A 500 20.73 -32.73 -16.84
C ASP A 500 19.37 -33.38 -16.59
N ASN A 501 19.29 -34.34 -15.66
CA ASN A 501 18.04 -35.00 -15.29
C ASN A 501 17.06 -34.05 -14.59
N GLU A 502 17.54 -33.19 -13.68
CA GLU A 502 16.68 -32.18 -13.04
C GLU A 502 16.24 -31.11 -14.03
N ALA A 503 17.12 -30.67 -14.93
CA ALA A 503 16.79 -29.71 -15.99
C ALA A 503 15.74 -30.28 -16.95
N LEU A 504 15.84 -31.55 -17.33
CA LEU A 504 14.80 -32.25 -18.10
C LEU A 504 13.48 -32.31 -17.32
N ALA A 505 13.51 -32.77 -16.08
CA ALA A 505 12.31 -32.95 -15.26
C ALA A 505 11.54 -31.64 -15.05
N ILE A 506 12.21 -30.52 -14.76
CA ILE A 506 11.55 -29.22 -14.59
C ILE A 506 11.05 -28.63 -15.92
N THR A 507 11.75 -28.88 -17.02
CA THR A 507 11.29 -28.50 -18.37
C THR A 507 10.02 -29.25 -18.75
N LEU A 508 9.96 -30.56 -18.53
CA LEU A 508 8.76 -31.38 -18.78
C LEU A 508 7.58 -31.00 -17.87
N LYS A 509 7.84 -30.64 -16.60
CA LYS A 509 6.81 -30.22 -15.63
C LYS A 509 6.12 -28.92 -16.04
N LEU A 510 6.89 -27.92 -16.51
CA LEU A 510 6.39 -26.55 -16.73
C LEU A 510 6.14 -26.20 -18.20
N CYS A 511 6.83 -26.89 -19.12
CA CYS A 511 6.81 -26.66 -20.56
C CYS A 511 6.95 -25.20 -21.01
N ASN A 512 7.85 -24.44 -20.37
CA ASN A 512 8.14 -23.06 -20.73
C ASN A 512 9.29 -22.98 -21.75
N ASP A 513 9.12 -22.16 -22.79
CA ASP A 513 10.05 -22.02 -23.92
C ASP A 513 11.49 -21.70 -23.51
N LYS A 514 11.72 -20.98 -22.40
CA LYS A 514 13.07 -20.64 -21.90
C LYS A 514 13.75 -21.85 -21.28
N LEU A 515 13.00 -22.71 -20.61
CA LEU A 515 13.51 -24.00 -20.12
C LEU A 515 13.79 -24.93 -21.29
N ILE A 516 12.91 -24.97 -22.29
CA ILE A 516 13.10 -25.75 -23.53
C ILE A 516 14.37 -25.28 -24.26
N HIS A 517 14.56 -23.97 -24.44
CA HIS A 517 15.77 -23.38 -25.04
C HIS A 517 17.04 -23.73 -24.24
N GLY A 518 16.98 -23.62 -22.90
CA GLY A 518 18.08 -23.99 -22.02
C GLY A 518 18.43 -25.50 -22.06
N LEU A 519 17.41 -26.35 -22.16
CA LEU A 519 17.54 -27.81 -22.30
C LEU A 519 18.12 -28.19 -23.66
N ILE A 520 17.68 -27.55 -24.75
CA ILE A 520 18.24 -27.74 -26.11
C ILE A 520 19.73 -27.36 -26.13
N LYS A 521 20.11 -26.19 -25.57
CA LYS A 521 21.52 -25.76 -25.43
C LYS A 521 22.38 -26.73 -24.57
N ARG A 522 21.76 -27.64 -23.79
CA ARG A 522 22.43 -28.79 -23.13
C ARG A 522 22.43 -30.05 -24.00
N ALA A 523 21.27 -30.42 -24.55
CA ALA A 523 21.06 -31.64 -25.34
C ALA A 523 21.96 -31.74 -26.57
N ILE A 524 22.24 -30.61 -27.23
CA ILE A 524 23.21 -30.50 -28.34
C ILE A 524 24.62 -31.00 -27.94
N LYS A 525 24.94 -31.01 -26.64
CA LYS A 525 26.21 -31.48 -26.07
C LYS A 525 26.09 -32.86 -25.39
N ASN A 526 24.86 -33.34 -25.16
CA ASN A 526 24.57 -34.58 -24.46
C ASN A 526 23.31 -35.25 -25.04
N GLU A 527 23.49 -36.09 -26.05
CA GLU A 527 22.40 -36.82 -26.74
C GLU A 527 21.58 -37.70 -25.77
N SER A 528 22.18 -38.17 -24.66
CA SER A 528 21.55 -39.13 -23.74
C SER A 528 20.31 -38.61 -23.02
N ILE A 529 20.13 -37.29 -22.92
CA ILE A 529 18.96 -36.64 -22.31
C ILE A 529 17.64 -37.13 -22.96
N PHE A 530 17.66 -37.43 -24.26
CA PHE A 530 16.48 -37.79 -25.04
C PHE A 530 16.13 -39.28 -25.04
N SER A 531 16.98 -40.13 -24.44
CA SER A 531 16.73 -41.57 -24.29
C SER A 531 15.35 -41.88 -23.66
N SER A 532 14.88 -41.00 -22.77
CA SER A 532 13.60 -41.07 -22.06
C SER A 532 12.39 -40.44 -22.78
N ILE A 533 12.51 -40.08 -24.07
CA ILE A 533 11.43 -39.43 -24.84
C ILE A 533 10.11 -40.24 -24.83
N ASP A 534 9.01 -39.52 -24.56
CA ASP A 534 7.61 -39.99 -24.62
C ASP A 534 6.70 -38.90 -25.21
N LEU A 535 6.24 -39.07 -26.45
CA LEU A 535 5.37 -38.09 -27.11
C LEU A 535 3.92 -38.06 -26.61
N GLN A 536 3.49 -38.93 -25.68
CA GLN A 536 2.21 -38.74 -25.00
C GLN A 536 2.26 -37.52 -24.06
N VAL A 537 3.44 -37.15 -23.55
CA VAL A 537 3.66 -35.87 -22.88
C VAL A 537 3.89 -34.79 -23.95
N SER A 538 2.92 -33.89 -24.13
CA SER A 538 2.94 -32.90 -25.22
C SER A 538 4.18 -31.99 -25.24
N CYS A 539 4.89 -31.85 -24.11
CA CYS A 539 6.11 -31.05 -24.06
C CYS A 539 7.29 -31.69 -24.81
N TRP A 540 7.38 -33.02 -24.85
CA TRP A 540 8.45 -33.72 -25.58
C TRP A 540 8.40 -33.41 -27.08
N LEU A 541 7.21 -33.16 -27.64
CA LEU A 541 7.06 -32.70 -29.03
C LEU A 541 7.73 -31.34 -29.23
N THR A 542 7.39 -30.32 -28.43
CA THR A 542 7.99 -28.98 -28.53
C THR A 542 9.51 -29.01 -28.35
N ILE A 543 9.99 -29.79 -27.38
CA ILE A 543 11.41 -29.99 -27.08
C ILE A 543 12.16 -30.63 -28.28
N TRP A 544 11.57 -31.65 -28.92
CA TRP A 544 12.17 -32.32 -30.08
C TRP A 544 12.08 -31.47 -31.36
N THR A 545 10.97 -30.77 -31.60
CA THR A 545 10.83 -29.77 -32.68
C THR A 545 11.96 -28.72 -32.60
N GLY A 546 12.29 -28.25 -31.40
CA GLY A 546 13.40 -27.32 -31.19
C GLY A 546 14.78 -27.89 -31.57
N LEU A 547 15.03 -29.19 -31.41
CA LEU A 547 16.27 -29.83 -31.90
C LEU A 547 16.31 -29.96 -33.43
N LEU A 548 15.16 -30.20 -34.08
CA LEU A 548 15.06 -30.30 -35.54
C LEU A 548 15.32 -28.95 -36.24
N ASN A 549 15.00 -27.84 -35.55
CA ASN A 549 15.33 -26.48 -35.96
C ASN A 549 16.83 -26.15 -35.80
N GLU A 550 17.51 -26.72 -34.79
CA GLU A 550 18.97 -26.62 -34.59
C GLU A 550 19.77 -27.52 -35.56
N GLU A 551 19.24 -27.83 -36.74
CA GLU A 551 19.85 -28.66 -37.80
C GLU A 551 20.43 -30.01 -37.33
N LYS A 552 19.79 -30.66 -36.34
CA LYS A 552 20.16 -32.02 -35.93
C LYS A 552 19.48 -33.06 -36.83
N SER A 553 20.16 -34.19 -37.02
CA SER A 553 19.61 -35.31 -37.79
C SER A 553 18.34 -35.85 -37.12
N PHE A 554 17.40 -36.35 -37.92
CA PHE A 554 16.09 -36.80 -37.44
C PHE A 554 16.18 -37.77 -36.25
N SER A 555 17.07 -38.77 -36.33
CA SER A 555 17.32 -39.77 -35.30
C SER A 555 18.04 -39.26 -34.04
N TYR A 556 18.48 -37.99 -33.97
CA TYR A 556 19.29 -37.49 -32.85
C TYR A 556 18.53 -37.59 -31.51
N GLY A 557 19.08 -38.35 -30.57
CA GLY A 557 18.46 -38.62 -29.27
C GLY A 557 17.35 -39.69 -29.28
N ILE A 558 16.89 -40.12 -30.46
CA ILE A 558 15.70 -40.97 -30.62
C ILE A 558 15.95 -42.31 -31.35
N LYS A 559 17.22 -42.68 -31.55
CA LYS A 559 17.66 -43.91 -32.22
C LYS A 559 16.94 -45.15 -31.70
N GLY A 560 16.28 -45.89 -32.60
CA GLY A 560 15.50 -47.09 -32.28
C GLY A 560 14.04 -46.82 -31.89
N LYS A 561 13.57 -45.57 -31.92
CA LYS A 561 12.18 -45.16 -31.64
C LYS A 561 11.49 -44.46 -32.81
N GLU A 562 12.21 -44.14 -33.89
CA GLU A 562 11.82 -43.20 -34.94
C GLU A 562 10.40 -43.43 -35.52
N GLN A 563 10.11 -44.64 -36.02
CA GLN A 563 8.81 -44.95 -36.64
C GLN A 563 7.64 -44.82 -35.64
N ALA A 564 7.85 -45.26 -34.39
CA ALA A 564 6.85 -45.17 -33.34
C ALA A 564 6.59 -43.70 -32.91
N LEU A 565 7.63 -42.85 -32.97
CA LEU A 565 7.51 -41.43 -32.73
C LEU A 565 6.73 -40.73 -33.86
N VAL A 566 7.01 -41.03 -35.14
CA VAL A 566 6.22 -40.51 -36.28
C VAL A 566 4.74 -40.88 -36.16
N PHE A 567 4.43 -42.15 -35.84
CA PHE A 567 3.04 -42.56 -35.63
C PHE A 567 2.39 -41.89 -34.41
N SER A 568 3.17 -41.58 -33.37
CA SER A 568 2.69 -40.81 -32.21
C SER A 568 2.41 -39.35 -32.57
N VAL A 569 3.26 -38.70 -33.39
CA VAL A 569 3.00 -37.35 -33.94
C VAL A 569 1.70 -37.32 -34.73
N PHE A 570 1.44 -38.36 -35.54
CA PHE A 570 0.20 -38.47 -36.29
C PHE A 570 -1.03 -38.68 -35.40
N ASP A 571 -0.93 -39.54 -34.38
CA ASP A 571 -2.01 -39.72 -33.40
C ASP A 571 -2.28 -38.44 -32.60
N LEU A 572 -1.29 -37.55 -32.42
CA LEU A 572 -1.49 -36.21 -31.84
C LEU A 572 -2.20 -35.27 -32.83
N ALA A 573 -1.80 -35.25 -34.10
CA ALA A 573 -2.45 -34.46 -35.15
C ALA A 573 -3.93 -34.81 -35.31
N LEU A 574 -4.27 -36.10 -35.33
CA LEU A 574 -5.65 -36.59 -35.36
C LEU A 574 -6.47 -36.26 -34.11
N LYS A 575 -5.81 -36.00 -32.97
CA LYS A 575 -6.42 -35.46 -31.74
C LYS A 575 -6.52 -33.92 -31.75
N GLY A 576 -6.27 -33.28 -32.90
CA GLY A 576 -6.36 -31.82 -33.06
C GLY A 576 -5.18 -31.04 -32.47
N LYS A 577 -4.05 -31.68 -32.16
CA LYS A 577 -2.84 -30.94 -31.78
C LYS A 577 -2.17 -30.37 -33.02
N LYS A 578 -1.86 -29.07 -33.00
CA LYS A 578 -0.98 -28.46 -34.00
C LYS A 578 0.40 -29.11 -33.90
N ILE A 579 0.86 -29.67 -35.01
CA ILE A 579 2.24 -30.12 -35.21
C ILE A 579 2.97 -29.01 -35.99
N ASP A 580 4.28 -28.89 -35.83
CA ASP A 580 5.08 -27.92 -36.57
C ASP A 580 5.55 -28.47 -37.93
N ASP A 581 5.64 -27.62 -38.94
CA ASP A 581 5.95 -28.03 -40.32
C ASP A 581 7.34 -28.68 -40.42
N VAL A 582 8.31 -28.26 -39.60
CA VAL A 582 9.66 -28.87 -39.56
C VAL A 582 9.61 -30.36 -39.19
N VAL A 583 8.62 -30.81 -38.42
CA VAL A 583 8.47 -32.24 -38.07
C VAL A 583 8.07 -33.05 -39.29
N PHE A 584 7.16 -32.54 -40.11
CA PHE A 584 6.76 -33.18 -41.37
C PHE A 584 7.88 -33.10 -42.41
N GLU A 585 8.55 -31.95 -42.52
CA GLU A 585 9.72 -31.76 -43.39
C GLU A 585 10.80 -32.79 -43.12
N ARG A 586 11.34 -32.80 -41.89
CA ARG A 586 12.46 -33.68 -41.52
C ARG A 586 12.10 -35.15 -41.58
N THR A 587 10.84 -35.51 -41.35
CA THR A 587 10.34 -36.88 -41.57
C THR A 587 10.29 -37.21 -43.07
N SER A 588 9.85 -36.26 -43.92
CA SER A 588 9.71 -36.46 -45.37
C SER A 588 11.03 -36.73 -46.11
N GLU A 589 12.17 -36.31 -45.53
CA GLU A 589 13.52 -36.61 -46.03
C GLU A 589 14.07 -37.98 -45.55
N THR A 590 13.25 -38.81 -44.91
CA THR A 590 13.69 -40.10 -44.32
C THR A 590 12.81 -41.27 -44.73
N ILE A 591 13.29 -42.49 -44.46
CA ILE A 591 12.52 -43.74 -44.63
C ILE A 591 11.21 -43.76 -43.83
N TYR A 592 11.10 -42.97 -42.76
CA TYR A 592 9.91 -42.88 -41.92
C TYR A 592 8.77 -42.06 -42.57
N SER A 593 8.99 -41.54 -43.78
CA SER A 593 7.94 -41.04 -44.68
C SER A 593 7.10 -42.17 -45.32
N ASN A 594 7.56 -43.41 -45.28
CA ASN A 594 6.71 -44.58 -45.50
C ASN A 594 5.77 -44.75 -44.29
N ILE A 595 4.49 -44.54 -44.53
CA ILE A 595 3.45 -44.60 -43.49
C ILE A 595 2.43 -45.71 -43.79
N SER A 596 2.81 -46.71 -44.60
CA SER A 596 1.93 -47.81 -45.01
C SER A 596 1.36 -48.61 -43.83
N GLU A 597 2.15 -48.83 -42.77
CA GLU A 597 1.76 -49.51 -41.52
C GLU A 597 0.88 -48.67 -40.57
N TYR A 598 0.65 -47.38 -40.85
CA TYR A 598 -0.05 -46.51 -39.91
C TYR A 598 -1.56 -46.77 -39.91
N LYS A 599 -2.11 -47.26 -38.80
CA LYS A 599 -3.51 -47.70 -38.69
C LYS A 599 -4.56 -46.63 -39.04
N ASN A 600 -4.26 -45.34 -38.89
CA ASN A 600 -5.17 -44.24 -39.24
C ASN A 600 -4.75 -43.48 -40.52
N ARG A 601 -3.95 -44.10 -41.42
CA ARG A 601 -3.42 -43.47 -42.64
C ARG A 601 -4.46 -42.70 -43.46
N GLN A 602 -5.69 -43.22 -43.58
CA GLN A 602 -6.76 -42.54 -44.32
C GLN A 602 -7.09 -41.14 -43.79
N LYS A 603 -6.91 -40.90 -42.49
CA LYS A 603 -7.25 -39.63 -41.83
C LYS A 603 -6.08 -38.64 -41.81
N ILE A 604 -4.83 -39.12 -41.81
CA ILE A 604 -3.67 -38.23 -41.58
C ILE A 604 -3.31 -37.35 -42.78
N TRP A 605 -3.67 -37.75 -44.01
CA TRP A 605 -3.32 -37.01 -45.24
C TRP A 605 -3.72 -35.53 -45.20
N VAL A 606 -4.82 -35.17 -44.54
CA VAL A 606 -5.31 -33.78 -44.41
C VAL A 606 -4.47 -32.94 -43.44
N TYR A 607 -3.70 -33.58 -42.55
CA TYR A 607 -2.86 -32.93 -41.54
C TYR A 607 -1.38 -32.83 -41.95
N ILE A 608 -0.95 -33.56 -42.99
CA ILE A 608 0.40 -33.44 -43.56
C ILE A 608 0.40 -32.21 -44.49
N PRO A 609 1.30 -31.21 -44.30
CA PRO A 609 1.34 -30.02 -45.14
C PRO A 609 1.59 -30.36 -46.61
N ALA A 610 0.87 -29.68 -47.51
CA ALA A 610 0.88 -29.96 -48.95
C ALA A 610 2.29 -29.96 -49.57
N SER A 611 3.19 -29.11 -49.06
CA SER A 611 4.60 -29.02 -49.47
C SER A 611 5.38 -30.34 -49.32
N TYR A 612 5.03 -31.16 -48.32
CA TYR A 612 5.73 -32.40 -47.99
C TYR A 612 4.91 -33.65 -48.35
N GLN A 613 3.59 -33.52 -48.48
CA GLN A 613 2.64 -34.62 -48.73
C GLN A 613 3.05 -35.51 -49.91
N ALA A 614 3.61 -34.93 -50.99
CA ALA A 614 4.07 -35.67 -52.16
C ALA A 614 5.16 -36.73 -51.85
N LYS A 615 6.09 -36.44 -50.92
CA LYS A 615 7.14 -37.40 -50.53
C LYS A 615 6.59 -38.57 -49.73
N TYR A 616 5.68 -38.28 -48.79
CA TYR A 616 4.93 -39.31 -48.05
C TYR A 616 4.09 -40.19 -48.98
N ILE A 617 3.43 -39.59 -49.98
CA ILE A 617 2.65 -40.30 -51.00
C ILE A 617 3.56 -41.24 -51.80
N GLU A 618 4.69 -40.76 -52.34
CA GLU A 618 5.63 -41.57 -53.13
C GLU A 618 6.16 -42.76 -52.32
N SER A 619 6.75 -42.52 -51.13
CA SER A 619 7.35 -43.58 -50.31
C SER A 619 6.32 -44.60 -49.80
N THR A 620 5.12 -44.14 -49.46
CA THR A 620 4.02 -45.03 -49.06
C THR A 620 3.45 -45.81 -50.25
N ALA A 621 3.37 -45.20 -51.43
CA ALA A 621 2.91 -45.85 -52.66
C ALA A 621 3.88 -46.94 -53.12
N GLU A 622 5.19 -46.69 -53.13
CA GLU A 622 6.20 -47.72 -53.44
C GLU A 622 6.09 -48.91 -52.47
N SER A 623 5.98 -48.67 -51.17
CA SER A 623 5.86 -49.73 -50.16
C SER A 623 4.53 -50.51 -50.22
N LEU A 624 3.41 -49.86 -50.55
CA LEU A 624 2.14 -50.56 -50.80
C LEU A 624 2.19 -51.37 -52.09
N VAL A 625 2.83 -50.87 -53.14
CA VAL A 625 3.02 -51.61 -54.40
C VAL A 625 3.88 -52.86 -54.17
N GLU A 626 4.96 -52.75 -53.40
CA GLU A 626 5.78 -53.91 -52.99
C GLU A 626 4.95 -54.96 -52.24
N LYS A 627 4.11 -54.54 -51.27
CA LYS A 627 3.18 -55.44 -50.55
C LYS A 627 2.16 -56.09 -51.47
N ILE A 628 1.52 -55.34 -52.38
CA ILE A 628 0.56 -55.89 -53.35
C ILE A 628 1.24 -56.90 -54.27
N VAL A 629 2.48 -56.64 -54.69
CA VAL A 629 3.27 -57.54 -55.55
C VAL A 629 3.69 -58.81 -54.82
N ASN A 630 4.03 -58.73 -53.53
CA ASN A 630 4.44 -59.89 -52.72
C ASN A 630 3.23 -60.67 -52.18
N GLU A 631 2.40 -60.02 -51.37
CA GLU A 631 1.34 -60.62 -50.54
C GLU A 631 -0.04 -60.58 -51.20
N GLY A 632 -0.33 -59.53 -51.98
CA GLY A 632 -1.64 -59.27 -52.59
C GLY A 632 -2.35 -58.05 -52.00
N ILE A 633 -3.58 -57.78 -52.43
CA ILE A 633 -4.38 -56.63 -51.97
C ILE A 633 -5.36 -56.97 -50.83
N ASP A 634 -5.63 -58.25 -50.58
CA ASP A 634 -6.63 -58.67 -49.59
C ASP A 634 -6.26 -58.20 -48.17
N GLY A 635 -7.14 -57.39 -47.57
CA GLY A 635 -6.92 -56.77 -46.25
C GLY A 635 -6.19 -55.42 -46.29
N LEU A 636 -5.60 -55.01 -47.43
CA LEU A 636 -5.01 -53.68 -47.57
C LEU A 636 -6.08 -52.62 -47.84
N SER A 637 -6.29 -51.72 -46.88
CA SER A 637 -6.92 -50.43 -47.18
C SER A 637 -6.00 -49.63 -48.10
N ILE A 638 -6.55 -48.99 -49.15
CA ILE A 638 -5.82 -48.05 -50.00
C ILE A 638 -6.70 -46.83 -50.26
N GLU A 639 -6.21 -45.66 -49.91
CA GLU A 639 -6.92 -44.39 -50.06
C GLU A 639 -6.95 -43.92 -51.51
N LYS A 640 -7.97 -43.14 -51.88
CA LYS A 640 -8.06 -42.49 -53.20
C LYS A 640 -6.79 -41.71 -53.55
N ILE A 641 -6.18 -40.99 -52.61
CA ILE A 641 -4.96 -40.21 -52.86
C ILE A 641 -3.76 -41.10 -53.26
N LEU A 642 -3.67 -42.31 -52.71
CA LEU A 642 -2.63 -43.28 -53.08
C LEU A 642 -3.00 -44.03 -54.36
N ALA A 643 -4.27 -44.39 -54.57
CA ALA A 643 -4.74 -45.04 -55.79
C ALA A 643 -4.61 -44.12 -57.02
N ASP A 644 -4.99 -42.85 -56.91
CA ASP A 644 -4.82 -41.82 -57.94
C ASP A 644 -3.33 -41.63 -58.28
N HIS A 645 -2.44 -41.71 -57.27
CA HIS A 645 -0.98 -41.60 -57.46
C HIS A 645 -0.36 -42.86 -58.08
N ILE A 646 -0.66 -44.05 -57.57
CA ILE A 646 -0.18 -45.33 -58.10
C ILE A 646 -0.61 -45.50 -59.56
N THR A 647 -1.86 -45.16 -59.89
CA THR A 647 -2.37 -45.22 -61.28
C THR A 647 -1.96 -44.03 -62.16
N SER A 648 -1.20 -43.07 -61.62
CA SER A 648 -0.76 -41.87 -62.35
C SER A 648 0.28 -42.17 -63.44
N LYS A 649 0.38 -41.28 -64.43
CA LYS A 649 1.36 -41.43 -65.52
C LYS A 649 2.83 -41.48 -65.04
N PRO A 650 3.32 -40.60 -64.14
CA PRO A 650 4.70 -40.67 -63.69
C PRO A 650 5.01 -41.99 -62.97
N PHE A 651 4.16 -42.37 -62.01
CA PHE A 651 4.36 -43.57 -61.21
C PHE A 651 4.29 -44.84 -62.07
N MET A 652 3.24 -44.99 -62.91
CA MET A 652 3.12 -46.16 -63.80
C MET A 652 4.26 -46.24 -64.82
N THR A 653 4.79 -45.12 -65.32
CA THR A 653 5.94 -45.14 -66.23
C THR A 653 7.20 -45.65 -65.52
N SER A 654 7.43 -45.22 -64.27
CA SER A 654 8.53 -45.70 -63.42
C SER A 654 8.36 -47.20 -63.12
N PHE A 655 7.19 -47.59 -62.61
CA PHE A 655 6.85 -48.97 -62.24
C PHE A 655 6.95 -49.95 -63.42
N LEU A 656 6.40 -49.62 -64.59
CA LEU A 656 6.47 -50.47 -65.78
C LEU A 656 7.88 -50.53 -66.38
N SER A 657 8.70 -49.49 -66.21
CA SER A 657 10.12 -49.50 -66.59
C SER A 657 10.95 -50.40 -65.67
N LYS A 658 10.73 -50.31 -64.34
CA LYS A 658 11.32 -51.23 -63.35
C LYS A 658 10.94 -52.69 -63.65
N ASN A 659 9.66 -52.95 -63.96
CA ASN A 659 9.11 -54.30 -64.19
C ASN A 659 9.03 -54.71 -65.69
N ARG A 660 9.85 -54.12 -66.57
CA ARG A 660 9.80 -54.32 -68.04
C ARG A 660 10.00 -55.78 -68.50
N SER A 661 10.59 -56.62 -67.64
CA SER A 661 10.86 -58.05 -67.89
C SER A 661 9.96 -58.98 -67.09
N GLU A 662 9.09 -58.46 -66.21
CA GLU A 662 8.31 -59.25 -65.26
C GLU A 662 6.83 -58.90 -65.31
N ILE A 663 6.02 -59.79 -65.89
CA ILE A 663 4.57 -59.57 -66.02
C ILE A 663 3.78 -59.80 -64.72
N GLU A 664 4.33 -60.55 -63.76
CA GLU A 664 3.60 -60.90 -62.52
C GLU A 664 3.32 -59.68 -61.62
N PRO A 665 4.29 -58.79 -61.33
CA PRO A 665 4.01 -57.55 -60.61
C PRO A 665 2.98 -56.67 -61.35
N VAL A 666 3.09 -56.61 -62.68
CA VAL A 666 2.21 -55.79 -63.53
C VAL A 666 0.77 -56.30 -63.50
N LEU A 667 0.56 -57.62 -63.60
CA LEU A 667 -0.77 -58.21 -63.48
C LEU A 667 -1.39 -57.90 -62.11
N LYS A 668 -0.67 -58.16 -61.01
CA LYS A 668 -1.17 -57.89 -59.66
C LYS A 668 -1.62 -56.43 -59.46
N ILE A 669 -0.87 -55.47 -60.00
CA ILE A 669 -1.24 -54.04 -59.91
C ILE A 669 -2.47 -53.69 -60.76
N PHE A 670 -2.56 -54.13 -62.02
CA PHE A 670 -3.75 -53.85 -62.86
C PHE A 670 -5.01 -54.61 -62.41
N GLU A 671 -4.87 -55.78 -61.82
CA GLU A 671 -5.94 -56.51 -61.13
C GLU A 671 -6.43 -55.72 -59.90
N SER A 672 -5.50 -55.13 -59.13
CA SER A 672 -5.78 -54.38 -57.90
C SER A 672 -6.49 -53.04 -58.12
N PHE A 673 -6.11 -52.26 -59.15
CA PHE A 673 -6.71 -50.93 -59.39
C PHE A 673 -7.49 -50.85 -60.72
N THR A 674 -8.71 -50.32 -60.63
CA THR A 674 -9.68 -50.26 -61.73
C THR A 674 -9.49 -49.08 -62.68
N THR A 675 -8.75 -48.04 -62.26
CA THR A 675 -8.67 -46.72 -62.89
C THR A 675 -7.51 -46.53 -63.86
N HIS A 676 -6.68 -47.56 -64.09
CA HIS A 676 -5.57 -47.48 -65.03
C HIS A 676 -6.02 -47.12 -66.45
N SER A 677 -5.17 -46.39 -67.18
CA SER A 677 -5.32 -46.23 -68.63
C SER A 677 -4.97 -47.54 -69.33
N ASP A 678 -5.89 -48.03 -70.16
CA ASP A 678 -5.70 -49.15 -71.10
C ASP A 678 -4.36 -49.03 -71.85
N LYS A 679 -4.00 -47.80 -72.24
CA LYS A 679 -2.75 -47.53 -72.96
C LYS A 679 -1.49 -47.99 -72.22
N PHE A 680 -1.45 -47.92 -70.89
CA PHE A 680 -0.28 -48.38 -70.14
C PHE A 680 -0.08 -49.89 -70.25
N LEU A 681 -1.17 -50.66 -70.20
CA LEU A 681 -1.11 -52.11 -70.37
C LEU A 681 -0.86 -52.49 -71.84
N SER A 682 -1.49 -51.81 -72.80
CA SER A 682 -1.26 -52.06 -74.23
C SER A 682 0.19 -51.78 -74.64
N ASP A 683 0.73 -50.63 -74.22
CA ASP A 683 2.11 -50.25 -74.54
C ASP A 683 3.11 -51.22 -73.87
N TYR A 684 2.82 -51.71 -72.65
CA TYR A 684 3.61 -52.76 -72.00
C TYR A 684 3.56 -54.09 -72.79
N ILE A 685 2.36 -54.58 -73.15
CA ILE A 685 2.19 -55.83 -73.91
C ILE A 685 2.92 -55.77 -75.27
N VAL A 686 2.85 -54.63 -75.96
CA VAL A 686 3.55 -54.43 -77.24
C VAL A 686 5.07 -54.61 -77.07
N HIS A 687 5.66 -54.03 -76.02
CA HIS A 687 7.12 -54.04 -75.82
C HIS A 687 7.66 -55.26 -75.05
N TYR A 688 6.84 -55.98 -74.29
CA TYR A 688 7.26 -57.17 -73.52
C TYR A 688 7.74 -58.30 -74.45
N GLN A 689 8.99 -58.77 -74.30
CA GLN A 689 9.60 -59.73 -75.26
C GLN A 689 9.60 -61.20 -74.79
N LEU A 690 9.23 -61.46 -73.54
CA LEU A 690 9.35 -62.79 -72.93
C LEU A 690 8.06 -63.61 -73.06
N GLN A 691 8.17 -64.93 -72.81
CA GLN A 691 7.02 -65.82 -72.73
C GLN A 691 6.30 -65.64 -71.38
N ILE A 692 4.98 -65.84 -71.37
CA ILE A 692 4.15 -65.79 -70.15
C ILE A 692 3.62 -67.19 -69.81
N THR A 693 3.37 -67.46 -68.52
CA THR A 693 2.80 -68.76 -68.10
C THR A 693 1.33 -68.88 -68.49
N LYS A 694 0.79 -70.12 -68.54
CA LYS A 694 -0.63 -70.36 -68.80
C LYS A 694 -1.55 -69.62 -67.81
N ASN A 695 -1.15 -69.52 -66.53
CA ASN A 695 -1.90 -68.79 -65.50
C ASN A 695 -1.91 -67.27 -65.79
N GLN A 696 -0.73 -66.69 -66.04
CA GLN A 696 -0.60 -65.27 -66.38
C GLN A 696 -1.34 -64.90 -67.67
N SER A 697 -1.36 -65.79 -68.66
CA SER A 697 -2.14 -65.61 -69.89
C SER A 697 -3.64 -65.57 -69.60
N ASN A 698 -4.16 -66.51 -68.82
CA ASN A 698 -5.58 -66.52 -68.44
C ASN A 698 -5.96 -65.26 -67.64
N ARG A 699 -5.12 -64.86 -66.69
CA ARG A 699 -5.28 -63.63 -65.89
C ARG A 699 -5.22 -62.36 -66.75
N LEU A 700 -4.25 -62.25 -67.66
CA LEU A 700 -4.15 -61.13 -68.60
C LEU A 700 -5.41 -60.98 -69.45
N GLY A 701 -5.94 -62.08 -69.97
CA GLY A 701 -7.21 -62.09 -70.71
C GLY A 701 -8.41 -61.67 -69.84
N ALA A 702 -8.52 -62.24 -68.63
CA ALA A 702 -9.60 -61.97 -67.68
C ALA A 702 -9.60 -60.51 -67.18
N LEU A 703 -8.41 -59.96 -66.92
CA LEU A 703 -8.17 -58.56 -66.61
C LEU A 703 -8.63 -57.67 -67.76
N ILE A 704 -8.17 -57.94 -68.98
CA ILE A 704 -8.50 -57.11 -70.14
C ILE A 704 -10.00 -57.12 -70.41
N ILE A 705 -10.67 -58.29 -70.39
CA ILE A 705 -12.13 -58.35 -70.62
C ILE A 705 -12.94 -57.64 -69.52
N SER A 706 -12.59 -57.85 -68.25
CA SER A 706 -13.30 -57.22 -67.11
C SER A 706 -13.11 -55.71 -67.01
N ARG A 707 -12.12 -55.14 -67.71
CA ARG A 707 -11.81 -53.70 -67.73
C ARG A 707 -12.27 -52.97 -69.00
N ASN A 708 -12.85 -53.67 -69.99
CA ASN A 708 -13.19 -53.09 -71.31
C ASN A 708 -11.97 -52.48 -72.06
N TYR A 709 -10.77 -53.05 -71.87
CA TYR A 709 -9.52 -52.54 -72.42
C TYR A 709 -9.29 -52.97 -73.88
N ALA A 710 -9.96 -52.28 -74.82
CA ALA A 710 -9.92 -52.61 -76.24
C ALA A 710 -8.52 -52.48 -76.88
N ALA A 711 -7.66 -51.55 -76.43
CA ALA A 711 -6.30 -51.40 -76.94
C ALA A 711 -5.38 -52.53 -76.44
N SER A 712 -5.50 -52.92 -75.17
CA SER A 712 -4.80 -54.08 -74.62
C SER A 712 -5.31 -55.39 -75.22
N ALA A 713 -6.62 -55.52 -75.46
CA ALA A 713 -7.19 -56.66 -76.18
C ALA A 713 -6.62 -56.77 -77.59
N ARG A 714 -6.54 -55.64 -78.31
CA ARG A 714 -5.90 -55.58 -79.64
C ARG A 714 -4.40 -55.91 -79.58
N ALA A 715 -3.68 -55.40 -78.57
CA ALA A 715 -2.28 -55.74 -78.35
C ALA A 715 -2.08 -57.23 -78.06
N VAL A 716 -2.95 -57.86 -77.25
CA VAL A 716 -2.94 -59.31 -76.99
C VAL A 716 -3.28 -60.12 -78.23
N TYR A 717 -4.27 -59.71 -79.03
CA TYR A 717 -4.56 -60.33 -80.33
C TYR A 717 -3.31 -60.31 -81.22
N ASP A 718 -2.74 -59.13 -81.45
CA ASP A 718 -1.56 -59.00 -82.32
C ASP A 718 -0.33 -59.73 -81.74
N LYS A 719 -0.17 -59.81 -80.41
CA LYS A 719 0.90 -60.62 -79.76
C LYS A 719 0.67 -62.12 -79.92
N SER A 720 -0.55 -62.59 -79.71
CA SER A 720 -0.94 -64.01 -79.73
C SER A 720 -0.74 -64.69 -81.08
N ARG A 721 -0.76 -63.91 -82.17
CA ARG A 721 -0.45 -64.34 -83.54
C ARG A 721 1.01 -64.82 -83.71
N TYR A 722 1.91 -64.39 -82.82
CA TYR A 722 3.35 -64.74 -82.84
C TYR A 722 3.79 -65.50 -81.58
N TYR A 723 3.23 -65.18 -80.41
CA TYR A 723 3.59 -65.75 -79.12
C TYR A 723 2.46 -66.64 -78.60
N LYS A 724 2.61 -67.98 -78.74
CA LYS A 724 1.60 -68.98 -78.27
C LYS A 724 1.23 -68.84 -76.78
N SER A 725 2.11 -68.26 -75.97
CA SER A 725 1.84 -67.96 -74.56
C SER A 725 0.73 -66.93 -74.36
N PHE A 726 0.43 -66.06 -75.34
CA PHE A 726 -0.65 -65.06 -75.28
C PHE A 726 -1.98 -65.55 -75.88
N THR A 727 -2.05 -66.75 -76.47
CA THR A 727 -3.28 -67.26 -77.12
C THR A 727 -4.44 -67.45 -76.14
N LEU A 728 -4.17 -67.88 -74.90
CA LEU A 728 -5.23 -68.02 -73.88
C LEU A 728 -5.74 -66.65 -73.39
N ALA A 729 -4.87 -65.66 -73.27
CA ALA A 729 -5.27 -64.27 -73.01
C ALA A 729 -6.22 -63.75 -74.10
N TYR A 730 -5.90 -64.00 -75.38
CA TYR A 730 -6.75 -63.60 -76.50
C TYR A 730 -8.12 -64.31 -76.47
N GLU A 731 -8.16 -65.63 -76.29
CA GLU A 731 -9.42 -66.38 -76.24
C GLU A 731 -10.40 -65.87 -75.17
N VAL A 732 -9.88 -65.37 -74.04
CA VAL A 732 -10.68 -64.77 -72.97
C VAL A 732 -11.11 -63.32 -73.29
N CYS A 733 -10.29 -62.51 -73.97
CA CYS A 733 -10.60 -61.09 -74.24
C CYS A 733 -11.09 -60.75 -75.66
N LYS A 734 -11.22 -61.73 -76.56
CA LYS A 734 -11.57 -61.57 -77.98
C LYS A 734 -12.80 -60.70 -78.26
N SER A 735 -13.82 -60.72 -77.39
CA SER A 735 -15.04 -59.92 -77.54
C SER A 735 -14.83 -58.41 -77.40
N LEU A 736 -13.73 -57.97 -76.79
CA LEU A 736 -13.35 -56.54 -76.70
C LEU A 736 -12.51 -56.06 -77.87
N VAL A 737 -11.85 -56.98 -78.56
CA VAL A 737 -11.13 -56.61 -79.77
C VAL A 737 -12.19 -56.14 -80.75
N LYS A 738 -12.13 -54.87 -81.19
CA LYS A 738 -12.99 -54.41 -82.27
C LYS A 738 -12.50 -55.07 -83.54
N LEU A 739 -13.31 -56.01 -83.98
CA LEU A 739 -13.04 -57.00 -85.00
C LEU A 739 -14.06 -56.84 -86.13
N ASN A 740 -13.60 -57.00 -87.36
CA ASN A 740 -14.21 -56.30 -88.50
C ASN A 740 -15.27 -57.19 -89.16
N TRP A 741 -16.56 -57.00 -88.83
CA TRP A 741 -17.68 -57.90 -89.16
C TRP A 741 -17.56 -59.28 -88.51
N TRP A 742 -16.52 -60.04 -88.85
CA TRP A 742 -16.45 -61.50 -88.77
C TRP A 742 -16.62 -62.15 -87.36
N GLU A 743 -16.69 -61.40 -86.25
CA GLU A 743 -16.08 -61.86 -84.99
C GLU A 743 -16.78 -61.53 -83.61
N SER A 744 -18.06 -61.08 -83.48
CA SER A 744 -18.72 -60.87 -82.12
C SER A 744 -20.28 -60.78 -82.02
N SER A 745 -20.91 -61.19 -80.86
CA SER A 745 -22.35 -60.95 -80.42
C SER A 745 -22.72 -61.49 -78.96
N TRP A 746 -23.77 -60.93 -78.25
CA TRP A 746 -24.63 -61.43 -77.08
C TRP A 746 -24.55 -60.93 -75.53
N LEU A 747 -25.50 -60.06 -75.01
CA LEU A 747 -26.35 -59.89 -73.71
C LEU A 747 -25.92 -59.51 -72.15
N ASN A 748 -26.82 -58.93 -71.24
CA ASN A 748 -26.71 -58.42 -69.74
C ASN A 748 -28.12 -58.03 -68.98
N PRO A 749 -28.49 -57.30 -67.78
CA PRO A 749 -28.01 -56.78 -66.38
C PRO A 749 -29.02 -56.67 -65.06
N PHE A 750 -28.79 -55.85 -63.92
CA PHE A 750 -29.66 -55.28 -62.72
C PHE A 750 -29.48 -55.75 -61.16
N GLN A 751 -29.95 -55.27 -59.91
CA GLN A 751 -30.58 -54.12 -59.03
C GLN A 751 -30.55 -54.46 -57.42
N LYS A 752 -31.00 -53.88 -56.21
CA LYS A 752 -31.62 -52.70 -55.38
C LYS A 752 -31.59 -52.98 -53.77
N SER A 753 -32.06 -52.38 -52.58
CA SER A 753 -32.60 -51.13 -51.78
C SER A 753 -32.86 -51.46 -50.20
N MET A 754 -33.26 -50.77 -49.04
CA MET A 754 -33.77 -49.42 -48.46
C MET A 754 -33.59 -49.01 -46.87
N GLN A 755 -34.60 -48.68 -45.95
CA GLN A 755 -34.60 -47.77 -44.67
C GLN A 755 -35.63 -48.08 -43.43
N GLN A 756 -35.93 -47.44 -42.21
CA GLN A 756 -35.49 -46.40 -41.12
C GLN A 756 -36.54 -46.13 -39.89
N TYR A 757 -36.27 -45.43 -38.69
CA TYR A 757 -37.12 -44.72 -37.55
C TYR A 757 -36.93 -45.09 -35.97
N TYR A 758 -37.39 -44.44 -34.80
CA TYR A 758 -37.52 -43.00 -34.24
C TYR A 758 -37.50 -42.59 -32.64
N PRO A 759 -38.57 -42.36 -31.76
CA PRO A 759 -38.73 -41.30 -30.63
C PRO A 759 -38.99 -41.74 -29.09
N MET A 760 -39.36 -41.05 -27.94
CA MET A 760 -39.81 -39.68 -27.33
C MET A 760 -39.48 -39.51 -25.74
N GLU A 761 -39.98 -38.74 -24.67
CA GLU A 761 -41.12 -37.79 -24.19
C GLU A 761 -40.85 -36.80 -22.92
N GLN A 762 -41.77 -36.46 -21.92
CA GLN A 762 -41.77 -35.34 -20.84
C GLN A 762 -42.17 -35.73 -19.32
N PRO A 763 -42.73 -34.97 -18.25
CA PRO A 763 -43.12 -33.54 -17.80
C PRO A 763 -42.67 -33.13 -16.28
N LYS A 764 -43.18 -32.31 -15.26
CA LYS A 764 -44.15 -31.17 -14.79
C LYS A 764 -43.92 -30.78 -13.22
N ASN A 765 -44.49 -29.88 -12.32
CA ASN A 765 -45.27 -28.56 -12.13
C ASN A 765 -45.46 -28.07 -10.59
N THR A 766 -45.61 -26.75 -10.15
CA THR A 766 -46.03 -26.18 -8.76
C THR A 766 -46.63 -24.72 -8.72
N ALA A 767 -47.28 -24.18 -7.62
CA ALA A 767 -47.84 -22.78 -7.56
C ALA A 767 -48.06 -21.96 -6.21
N GLU A 768 -48.87 -22.33 -5.21
CA GLU A 768 -49.32 -21.36 -4.15
C GLU A 768 -48.45 -21.22 -2.88
N ASN A 769 -47.72 -22.27 -2.47
CA ASN A 769 -46.67 -22.16 -1.43
C ASN A 769 -45.50 -21.24 -1.87
N HIS A 770 -45.55 -20.68 -3.07
CA HIS A 770 -44.47 -19.97 -3.74
C HIS A 770 -44.15 -18.65 -3.03
N ILE A 771 -45.12 -17.75 -2.85
CA ILE A 771 -44.87 -16.36 -2.44
C ILE A 771 -44.25 -16.23 -1.05
N GLU A 772 -44.70 -17.02 -0.05
CA GLU A 772 -44.05 -17.06 1.28
C GLU A 772 -42.69 -17.76 1.26
N SER A 773 -42.41 -18.60 0.26
CA SER A 773 -41.08 -19.21 0.06
C SER A 773 -40.11 -18.36 -0.77
N LEU A 774 -40.58 -17.23 -1.34
CA LEU A 774 -39.70 -16.33 -2.09
C LEU A 774 -38.75 -15.60 -1.14
N PRO A 775 -37.46 -15.46 -1.52
CA PRO A 775 -36.50 -14.70 -0.75
C PRO A 775 -36.93 -13.23 -0.65
N THR A 776 -36.66 -12.63 0.51
CA THR A 776 -36.88 -11.21 0.78
C THR A 776 -35.64 -10.44 0.40
N ILE A 777 -35.75 -9.55 -0.59
CA ILE A 777 -34.64 -8.74 -1.09
C ILE A 777 -34.91 -7.28 -0.73
N VAL A 778 -33.90 -6.55 -0.26
CA VAL A 778 -33.97 -5.10 -0.09
C VAL A 778 -33.07 -4.42 -1.11
N ILE A 779 -33.54 -3.36 -1.77
CA ILE A 779 -32.75 -2.51 -2.66
C ILE A 779 -32.86 -1.06 -2.21
N LEU A 780 -31.73 -0.47 -1.82
CA LEU A 780 -31.60 0.94 -1.48
C LEU A 780 -31.02 1.73 -2.66
N THR A 781 -31.48 2.97 -2.80
CA THR A 781 -31.14 3.91 -3.88
C THR A 781 -30.97 5.31 -3.30
N ALA A 782 -30.12 6.16 -3.88
CA ALA A 782 -29.80 7.49 -3.35
C ALA A 782 -30.68 8.61 -3.92
N ILE A 783 -31.18 8.47 -5.17
CA ILE A 783 -31.99 9.50 -5.86
C ILE A 783 -33.13 8.89 -6.71
N GLN A 784 -34.19 9.69 -6.97
CA GLN A 784 -35.37 9.32 -7.76
C GLN A 784 -35.05 8.60 -9.08
N GLU A 785 -34.05 9.05 -9.85
CA GLU A 785 -33.72 8.42 -11.14
C GLU A 785 -33.11 7.00 -11.01
N GLU A 786 -32.59 6.66 -9.83
CA GLU A 786 -32.15 5.30 -9.49
C GLU A 786 -33.32 4.46 -8.98
N TYR A 787 -34.16 5.05 -8.11
CA TYR A 787 -35.38 4.45 -7.57
C TYR A 787 -36.35 4.01 -8.67
N ASP A 788 -36.69 4.90 -9.61
CA ASP A 788 -37.57 4.62 -10.74
C ASP A 788 -37.05 3.46 -11.59
N ALA A 789 -35.73 3.42 -11.81
CA ALA A 789 -35.08 2.40 -12.60
C ALA A 789 -35.05 1.03 -11.91
N VAL A 790 -35.10 0.99 -10.58
CA VAL A 790 -35.29 -0.25 -9.80
C VAL A 790 -36.77 -0.65 -9.74
N ARG A 791 -37.69 0.32 -9.60
CA ARG A 791 -39.14 0.10 -9.45
C ARG A 791 -39.80 -0.56 -10.66
N GLN A 792 -39.38 -0.19 -11.87
CA GLN A 792 -39.91 -0.71 -13.16
C GLN A 792 -39.74 -2.23 -13.41
N PHE A 793 -39.11 -2.96 -12.49
CA PHE A 793 -38.98 -4.43 -12.54
C PHE A 793 -40.02 -5.17 -11.69
N LEU A 794 -40.77 -4.45 -10.85
CA LEU A 794 -41.71 -5.03 -9.90
C LEU A 794 -43.14 -5.03 -10.43
N LYS A 795 -43.86 -6.12 -10.12
CA LYS A 795 -45.32 -6.21 -10.21
C LYS A 795 -45.92 -6.05 -8.82
N GLU A 796 -47.21 -5.72 -8.78
CA GLU A 796 -48.02 -5.74 -7.54
C GLU A 796 -47.40 -4.89 -6.42
N VAL A 797 -46.93 -3.69 -6.80
CA VAL A 797 -46.24 -2.77 -5.88
C VAL A 797 -47.21 -2.16 -4.87
N VAL A 798 -46.89 -2.29 -3.59
CA VAL A 798 -47.65 -1.77 -2.45
C VAL A 798 -46.73 -1.02 -1.48
N GLU A 799 -47.27 -0.05 -0.75
CA GLU A 799 -46.57 0.65 0.33
C GLU A 799 -46.47 -0.24 1.57
N VAL A 800 -45.31 -0.21 2.24
CA VAL A 800 -44.99 -1.00 3.44
C VAL A 800 -44.28 -0.08 4.45
N ASP A 801 -45.08 0.72 5.15
CA ASP A 801 -44.60 1.58 6.24
C ASP A 801 -44.03 0.76 7.40
N GLN A 802 -42.87 1.18 7.92
CA GLN A 802 -42.26 0.63 9.13
C GLN A 802 -41.60 1.75 9.94
N ASN A 803 -42.05 1.99 11.18
CA ASN A 803 -41.46 2.99 12.10
C ASN A 803 -41.30 4.38 11.43
N ASP A 804 -42.42 4.97 11.01
CA ASP A 804 -42.54 6.25 10.30
C ASP A 804 -41.67 6.36 9.01
N THR A 805 -41.29 5.22 8.44
CA THR A 805 -40.45 5.11 7.25
C THR A 805 -41.17 4.29 6.18
N THR A 806 -41.58 4.95 5.09
CA THR A 806 -42.25 4.30 3.95
C THR A 806 -41.25 3.58 3.04
N TYR A 807 -41.57 2.33 2.70
CA TYR A 807 -40.92 1.55 1.65
C TYR A 807 -42.00 1.14 0.64
N GLU A 808 -41.60 0.78 -0.57
CA GLU A 808 -42.46 -0.02 -1.46
C GLU A 808 -42.01 -1.48 -1.45
N ALA A 809 -42.94 -2.41 -1.62
CA ALA A 809 -42.66 -3.82 -1.85
C ALA A 809 -43.43 -4.34 -3.07
N GLY A 810 -42.83 -5.25 -3.83
CA GLY A 810 -43.45 -5.89 -4.98
C GLY A 810 -42.76 -7.18 -5.39
N ILE A 811 -43.33 -7.89 -6.36
CA ILE A 811 -42.81 -9.17 -6.84
C ILE A 811 -41.95 -8.96 -8.09
N PHE A 812 -40.70 -9.43 -8.04
CA PHE A 812 -39.85 -9.54 -9.23
C PHE A 812 -40.10 -10.87 -9.93
N THR A 813 -40.48 -10.82 -11.21
CA THR A 813 -40.78 -12.02 -12.03
C THR A 813 -39.90 -12.10 -13.26
N MET A 814 -39.38 -13.28 -13.60
CA MET A 814 -38.58 -13.51 -14.81
C MET A 814 -38.91 -14.88 -15.43
N TYR A 815 -39.08 -14.92 -16.76
CA TYR A 815 -39.52 -16.11 -17.52
C TYR A 815 -40.77 -16.78 -16.93
N ASP A 816 -41.79 -15.96 -16.64
CA ASP A 816 -43.08 -16.37 -16.08
C ASP A 816 -43.00 -17.16 -14.76
N LYS A 817 -41.95 -16.92 -13.99
CA LYS A 817 -41.81 -17.29 -12.58
C LYS A 817 -41.60 -16.06 -11.71
N ASP A 818 -42.17 -16.07 -10.51
CA ASP A 818 -41.74 -15.18 -9.43
C ASP A 818 -40.37 -15.62 -8.92
N ILE A 819 -39.49 -14.66 -8.62
CA ILE A 819 -38.09 -14.89 -8.24
C ILE A 819 -37.81 -14.40 -6.82
N ALA A 820 -38.41 -13.27 -6.44
CA ALA A 820 -38.17 -12.62 -5.16
C ALA A 820 -39.31 -11.67 -4.79
N LYS A 821 -39.54 -11.50 -3.48
CA LYS A 821 -40.26 -10.37 -2.91
C LYS A 821 -39.25 -9.25 -2.64
N VAL A 822 -39.35 -8.15 -3.36
CA VAL A 822 -38.35 -7.08 -3.37
C VAL A 822 -38.93 -5.82 -2.73
N ILE A 823 -38.16 -5.24 -1.80
CA ILE A 823 -38.50 -4.05 -1.03
C ILE A 823 -37.54 -2.94 -1.43
N ILE A 824 -38.07 -1.76 -1.80
CA ILE A 824 -37.30 -0.67 -2.40
C ILE A 824 -37.51 0.65 -1.65
N ARG A 825 -36.47 1.49 -1.61
CA ARG A 825 -36.53 2.83 -1.03
C ARG A 825 -35.47 3.77 -1.60
N GLU A 826 -35.86 5.01 -1.86
CA GLU A 826 -34.93 6.14 -1.97
C GLU A 826 -34.56 6.59 -0.55
N CYS A 827 -33.28 6.53 -0.21
CA CYS A 827 -32.77 6.88 1.12
C CYS A 827 -32.11 8.27 1.18
N GLY A 828 -31.73 8.82 0.03
CA GLY A 828 -30.86 10.01 -0.06
C GLY A 828 -29.37 9.63 -0.15
N ALA A 829 -28.59 10.55 -0.71
CA ALA A 829 -27.14 10.41 -0.86
C ALA A 829 -26.38 10.51 0.48
N LYS A 830 -25.09 10.10 0.47
CA LYS A 830 -24.10 9.99 1.57
C LYS A 830 -24.05 8.65 2.31
N ASN A 831 -22.83 8.27 2.72
CA ASN A 831 -22.52 7.03 3.43
C ASN A 831 -23.14 7.03 4.82
N THR A 832 -23.21 8.20 5.46
CA THR A 832 -23.86 8.40 6.76
C THR A 832 -25.35 8.06 6.72
N ILE A 833 -26.07 8.51 5.68
CA ILE A 833 -27.49 8.24 5.48
C ILE A 833 -27.72 6.79 5.03
N ALA A 834 -26.96 6.32 4.04
CA ALA A 834 -27.04 4.95 3.54
C ALA A 834 -26.78 3.90 4.62
N ALA A 835 -25.83 4.14 5.54
CA ALA A 835 -25.58 3.25 6.67
C ALA A 835 -26.77 3.15 7.64
N GLN A 836 -27.40 4.29 7.99
CA GLN A 836 -28.56 4.32 8.88
C GLN A 836 -29.77 3.61 8.26
N GLU A 837 -30.06 3.84 6.97
CA GLU A 837 -31.15 3.15 6.28
C GLU A 837 -30.86 1.65 6.11
N THR A 838 -29.60 1.27 5.90
CA THR A 838 -29.19 -0.14 5.84
C THR A 838 -29.49 -0.87 7.14
N GLU A 839 -29.13 -0.30 8.30
CA GLU A 839 -29.44 -0.94 9.60
C GLU A 839 -30.95 -0.99 9.87
N ARG A 840 -31.70 0.07 9.52
CA ARG A 840 -33.17 0.10 9.64
C ARG A 840 -33.82 -0.99 8.78
N ALA A 841 -33.50 -1.06 7.49
CA ALA A 841 -34.10 -2.01 6.56
C ALA A 841 -33.75 -3.47 6.88
N ILE A 842 -32.51 -3.76 7.32
CA ILE A 842 -32.13 -5.11 7.79
C ILE A 842 -32.93 -5.50 9.02
N SER A 843 -33.10 -4.58 9.99
CA SER A 843 -33.80 -4.86 11.25
C SER A 843 -35.31 -5.05 11.05
N ASN A 844 -35.92 -4.26 10.15
CA ASN A 844 -37.34 -4.35 9.81
C ASN A 844 -37.65 -5.62 8.99
N PHE A 845 -36.87 -5.92 7.94
CA PHE A 845 -37.25 -6.89 6.91
C PHE A 845 -36.45 -8.19 6.88
N LYS A 846 -35.31 -8.27 7.60
CA LYS A 846 -34.45 -9.46 7.70
C LYS A 846 -34.14 -10.13 6.34
N PRO A 847 -33.64 -9.39 5.34
CA PRO A 847 -33.55 -9.88 3.97
C PRO A 847 -32.51 -11.00 3.76
N ASP A 848 -32.79 -11.85 2.78
CA ASP A 848 -31.87 -12.88 2.25
C ASP A 848 -30.76 -12.25 1.38
N ALA A 849 -31.04 -11.11 0.75
CA ALA A 849 -30.03 -10.26 0.15
C ALA A 849 -30.40 -8.78 0.22
N ILE A 850 -29.39 -7.93 0.39
CA ILE A 850 -29.53 -6.47 0.35
C ILE A 850 -28.58 -5.86 -0.68
N PHE A 851 -29.09 -4.91 -1.47
CA PHE A 851 -28.34 -4.23 -2.52
C PHE A 851 -28.39 -2.71 -2.32
N PHE A 852 -27.29 -2.03 -2.68
CA PHE A 852 -27.34 -0.62 -3.06
C PHE A 852 -27.19 -0.52 -4.59
N VAL A 853 -28.14 0.13 -5.25
CA VAL A 853 -28.18 0.26 -6.71
C VAL A 853 -28.22 1.74 -7.06
N GLY A 854 -27.46 2.15 -8.07
CA GLY A 854 -27.47 3.54 -8.51
C GLY A 854 -26.40 3.90 -9.52
N ILE A 855 -25.92 5.14 -9.48
CA ILE A 855 -24.93 5.70 -10.42
C ILE A 855 -23.57 6.02 -9.77
N ALA A 856 -22.52 6.16 -10.59
CA ALA A 856 -21.17 6.55 -10.19
C ALA A 856 -20.45 7.31 -11.32
N GLY A 857 -19.47 8.14 -10.96
CA GLY A 857 -18.59 8.80 -11.92
C GLY A 857 -17.35 7.97 -12.25
N SER A 858 -17.10 7.69 -13.52
CA SER A 858 -15.94 6.89 -13.95
C SER A 858 -14.67 7.71 -13.94
N ARG A 859 -13.68 7.25 -13.16
CA ARG A 859 -12.31 7.76 -13.21
C ARG A 859 -11.53 7.15 -14.38
N LYS A 860 -11.88 5.93 -14.81
CA LYS A 860 -11.17 5.17 -15.85
C LYS A 860 -12.06 4.94 -17.07
N PRO A 861 -12.23 5.93 -17.96
CA PRO A 861 -13.10 5.81 -19.14
C PRO A 861 -12.70 4.69 -20.12
N SER A 862 -11.45 4.23 -20.12
CA SER A 862 -11.03 3.04 -20.87
C SER A 862 -11.65 1.74 -20.34
N ASP A 863 -11.87 1.69 -19.03
CA ASP A 863 -12.21 0.48 -18.29
C ASP A 863 -13.73 0.41 -18.10
N PHE A 864 -14.36 1.58 -17.84
CA PHE A 864 -15.79 1.80 -17.67
C PHE A 864 -16.21 3.12 -18.35
N SER A 865 -16.97 3.01 -19.44
CA SER A 865 -17.62 4.11 -20.16
C SER A 865 -19.02 4.39 -19.61
N ILE A 866 -19.64 5.51 -20.02
CA ILE A 866 -21.02 5.86 -19.64
C ILE A 866 -22.00 4.73 -20.01
N GLY A 867 -22.87 4.36 -19.08
CA GLY A 867 -23.78 3.23 -19.16
C GLY A 867 -23.20 1.87 -18.73
N ASP A 868 -21.87 1.72 -18.62
CA ASP A 868 -21.28 0.49 -18.09
C ASP A 868 -21.62 0.29 -16.61
N VAL A 869 -21.70 -0.98 -16.20
CA VAL A 869 -21.95 -1.36 -14.82
C VAL A 869 -20.66 -1.77 -14.12
N ILE A 870 -20.36 -1.12 -13.00
CA ILE A 870 -19.31 -1.49 -12.06
C ILE A 870 -19.89 -2.23 -10.85
N PHE A 871 -19.34 -3.41 -10.59
CA PHE A 871 -19.52 -4.15 -9.34
C PHE A 871 -18.16 -4.12 -8.59
N PRO A 872 -18.10 -3.71 -7.32
CA PRO A 872 -16.84 -3.52 -6.61
C PRO A 872 -16.23 -4.84 -6.19
N LYS A 873 -14.91 -4.96 -6.37
CA LYS A 873 -14.06 -5.93 -5.64
C LYS A 873 -13.88 -5.45 -4.19
N GLU A 874 -13.55 -4.16 -4.06
CA GLU A 874 -13.36 -3.42 -2.82
C GLU A 874 -13.98 -2.04 -2.96
N ILE A 875 -14.39 -1.46 -1.83
CA ILE A 875 -14.88 -0.09 -1.70
C ILE A 875 -14.02 0.61 -0.64
N TYR A 876 -13.33 1.68 -1.04
CA TYR A 876 -12.52 2.51 -0.14
C TYR A 876 -13.35 3.64 0.47
N SER A 877 -13.21 3.88 1.77
CA SER A 877 -13.49 5.21 2.34
C SER A 877 -12.29 6.11 2.05
N TYR A 878 -12.41 7.05 1.10
CA TYR A 878 -11.26 7.86 0.67
C TYR A 878 -10.90 8.99 1.65
N GLU A 879 -11.85 9.43 2.48
CA GLU A 879 -11.69 10.52 3.46
C GLU A 879 -11.08 10.04 4.79
N ALA A 880 -11.01 8.73 5.02
CA ALA A 880 -10.38 8.14 6.19
C ALA A 880 -8.86 8.35 6.14
N GLY A 881 -8.32 9.20 7.02
CA GLY A 881 -6.90 9.54 7.05
C GLY A 881 -6.51 10.44 8.22
N LYS A 882 -5.24 10.87 8.22
CA LYS A 882 -4.74 11.95 9.08
C LYS A 882 -4.39 13.14 8.18
N ALA A 883 -5.09 14.26 8.36
CA ALA A 883 -4.64 15.54 7.79
C ALA A 883 -3.42 16.05 8.56
N GLU A 884 -2.41 16.54 7.84
CA GLU A 884 -1.29 17.31 8.35
C GLU A 884 -1.13 18.58 7.50
N LYS A 885 -0.39 19.57 8.01
CA LYS A 885 -0.31 20.93 7.44
C LYS A 885 -0.17 20.99 5.92
N ASP A 886 0.68 20.13 5.36
CA ASP A 886 1.06 20.14 3.95
C ASP A 886 0.81 18.76 3.25
N ARG A 887 0.01 17.85 3.85
CA ARG A 887 -0.36 16.53 3.25
C ARG A 887 -1.61 15.89 3.87
N PHE A 888 -2.30 15.05 3.10
CA PHE A 888 -3.18 14.00 3.63
C PHE A 888 -2.40 12.69 3.80
N MET A 889 -2.61 11.96 4.89
CA MET A 889 -2.04 10.63 5.12
C MET A 889 -3.20 9.62 5.18
N ALA A 890 -3.49 9.00 4.04
CA ALA A 890 -4.57 8.03 3.89
C ALA A 890 -4.47 6.87 4.89
N ARG A 891 -5.62 6.51 5.47
CA ARG A 891 -5.84 5.38 6.38
C ARG A 891 -7.17 4.70 6.01
N PRO A 892 -7.30 4.20 4.77
CA PRO A 892 -8.57 3.70 4.27
C PRO A 892 -9.12 2.59 5.13
N ASP A 893 -10.39 2.74 5.44
CA ASP A 893 -11.21 1.64 5.92
C ASP A 893 -11.85 0.94 4.70
N LEU A 894 -11.94 -0.39 4.73
CA LEU A 894 -12.40 -1.20 3.60
C LEU A 894 -13.85 -1.68 3.78
N ALA A 895 -14.60 -1.75 2.70
CA ALA A 895 -15.86 -2.51 2.60
C ALA A 895 -15.93 -3.28 1.27
N SER A 896 -16.85 -4.24 1.15
CA SER A 896 -17.01 -5.07 -0.06
C SER A 896 -18.39 -5.72 -0.13
N SER A 897 -18.73 -6.26 -1.30
CA SER A 897 -19.89 -7.16 -1.46
C SER A 897 -19.58 -8.56 -0.90
N THR A 898 -20.59 -9.38 -0.58
CA THR A 898 -20.35 -10.75 -0.10
C THR A 898 -19.70 -11.61 -1.19
N TYR A 899 -18.79 -12.50 -0.77
CA TYR A 899 -18.00 -13.34 -1.69
C TYR A 899 -18.86 -14.19 -2.64
N ALA A 900 -19.98 -14.75 -2.15
CA ALA A 900 -20.90 -15.53 -2.99
C ALA A 900 -21.47 -14.68 -4.14
N LEU A 901 -21.97 -13.48 -3.84
CA LEU A 901 -22.52 -12.57 -4.84
C LEU A 901 -21.44 -12.01 -5.77
N ALA A 902 -20.23 -11.78 -5.26
CA ALA A 902 -19.08 -11.37 -6.07
C ALA A 902 -18.67 -12.45 -7.09
N GLU A 903 -18.69 -13.74 -6.74
CA GLU A 903 -18.44 -14.83 -7.71
C GLU A 903 -19.58 -14.98 -8.72
N ILE A 904 -20.85 -14.75 -8.33
CA ILE A 904 -21.98 -14.67 -9.28
C ILE A 904 -21.76 -13.52 -10.26
N ALA A 905 -21.47 -12.30 -9.79
CA ALA A 905 -21.19 -11.15 -10.64
C ALA A 905 -19.99 -11.38 -11.58
N LYS A 906 -18.89 -11.93 -11.05
CA LYS A 906 -17.68 -12.33 -11.81
C LYS A 906 -17.97 -13.33 -12.93
N LYS A 907 -18.90 -14.26 -12.69
CA LYS A 907 -19.34 -15.26 -13.67
C LYS A 907 -20.24 -14.62 -14.72
N GLU A 908 -21.30 -13.95 -14.29
CA GLU A 908 -22.43 -13.54 -15.11
C GLU A 908 -22.20 -12.22 -15.88
N ARG A 909 -21.23 -11.38 -15.46
CA ARG A 909 -20.79 -10.20 -16.24
C ARG A 909 -20.18 -10.53 -17.62
N ARG A 910 -19.84 -11.80 -17.88
CA ARG A 910 -19.21 -12.28 -19.12
C ARG A 910 -20.23 -12.81 -20.14
N LYS A 911 -21.50 -12.51 -19.90
CA LYS A 911 -22.67 -12.91 -20.66
C LYS A 911 -23.39 -11.68 -21.16
N ASP A 912 -24.18 -11.84 -22.20
CA ASP A 912 -25.05 -10.78 -22.72
C ASP A 912 -26.51 -10.96 -22.27
N GLU A 913 -26.88 -12.12 -21.72
CA GLU A 913 -28.27 -12.38 -21.29
C GLU A 913 -28.82 -11.35 -20.30
N TRP A 914 -28.00 -10.77 -19.41
CA TRP A 914 -28.43 -9.72 -18.48
C TRP A 914 -28.84 -8.42 -19.19
N LYS A 915 -28.29 -8.14 -20.38
CA LYS A 915 -28.63 -6.94 -21.18
C LYS A 915 -30.09 -6.97 -21.66
N THR A 916 -30.70 -8.15 -21.73
CA THR A 916 -32.14 -8.31 -22.06
C THR A 916 -33.07 -7.72 -21.00
N LEU A 917 -32.57 -7.44 -19.80
CA LEU A 917 -33.31 -6.74 -18.74
C LEU A 917 -33.25 -5.21 -18.84
N ILE A 918 -32.33 -4.63 -19.64
CA ILE A 918 -32.17 -3.19 -19.78
C ILE A 918 -33.45 -2.58 -20.36
N LYS A 919 -34.01 -1.59 -19.64
CA LYS A 919 -35.26 -0.91 -19.99
C LYS A 919 -34.99 0.29 -20.90
N ASN A 920 -36.06 0.99 -21.29
CA ASN A 920 -36.05 2.21 -22.10
C ASN A 920 -35.38 2.13 -23.50
N GLY A 921 -34.83 0.97 -23.91
CA GLY A 921 -34.46 0.70 -25.30
C GLY A 921 -33.18 1.38 -25.80
N TRP A 922 -32.21 1.62 -24.91
CA TRP A 922 -30.98 2.36 -25.20
C TRP A 922 -30.16 1.75 -26.35
N ASN A 923 -29.88 2.54 -27.38
CA ASN A 923 -29.00 2.17 -28.49
C ASN A 923 -27.52 2.45 -28.14
N THR A 924 -27.02 1.81 -27.08
CA THR A 924 -25.66 1.99 -26.57
C THR A 924 -25.11 0.64 -26.10
N GLU A 925 -23.94 0.25 -26.62
CA GLU A 925 -23.27 -0.96 -26.15
C GLU A 925 -22.65 -0.72 -24.77
N VAL A 926 -23.09 -1.51 -23.79
CA VAL A 926 -22.64 -1.45 -22.39
C VAL A 926 -22.10 -2.81 -21.94
N LYS A 927 -21.21 -2.81 -20.95
CA LYS A 927 -20.64 -4.01 -20.30
C LYS A 927 -20.78 -3.93 -18.78
N ALA A 928 -20.77 -5.09 -18.13
CA ALA A 928 -20.60 -5.19 -16.68
C ALA A 928 -19.16 -5.65 -16.37
N ASN A 929 -18.50 -5.04 -15.38
CA ASN A 929 -17.14 -5.42 -15.01
C ASN A 929 -16.83 -5.23 -13.51
N LEU A 930 -15.78 -5.92 -13.04
CA LEU A 930 -15.31 -5.84 -11.65
C LEU A 930 -14.26 -4.73 -11.51
N GLY A 931 -14.59 -3.67 -10.77
CA GLY A 931 -13.70 -2.52 -10.54
C GLY A 931 -13.40 -2.26 -9.07
N ILE A 932 -12.78 -1.13 -8.80
CA ILE A 932 -12.57 -0.57 -7.46
C ILE A 932 -13.40 0.70 -7.36
N ILE A 933 -14.15 0.85 -6.26
CA ILE A 933 -14.97 2.02 -5.99
C ILE A 933 -14.36 2.80 -4.83
N ALA A 934 -14.35 4.13 -4.90
CA ALA A 934 -14.01 4.97 -3.75
C ALA A 934 -15.22 5.84 -3.37
N SER A 935 -15.60 5.78 -2.10
CA SER A 935 -16.76 6.46 -1.53
C SER A 935 -16.37 7.44 -0.43
N GLY A 936 -17.15 8.52 -0.31
CA GLY A 936 -17.02 9.57 0.69
C GLY A 936 -18.20 10.53 0.64
N GLU A 937 -18.18 11.60 1.41
CA GLU A 937 -19.31 12.52 1.57
C GLU A 937 -19.34 13.66 0.52
N GLN A 938 -18.45 13.63 -0.48
CA GLN A 938 -18.27 14.67 -1.50
C GLN A 938 -18.52 14.17 -2.93
N LEU A 939 -19.19 14.99 -3.73
CA LEU A 939 -19.27 14.82 -5.19
C LEU A 939 -17.95 15.26 -5.83
N ILE A 940 -17.41 14.42 -6.72
CA ILE A 940 -16.13 14.65 -7.39
C ILE A 940 -16.39 14.79 -8.88
N GLU A 941 -15.85 15.83 -9.51
CA GLU A 941 -16.02 16.08 -10.96
C GLU A 941 -14.67 16.22 -11.70
N ASP A 942 -13.56 16.43 -11.00
CA ASP A 942 -12.25 16.77 -11.58
C ASP A 942 -11.08 16.07 -10.87
N TYR A 943 -10.17 15.48 -11.64
CA TYR A 943 -8.92 14.90 -11.13
C TYR A 943 -8.02 15.90 -10.40
N GLU A 944 -8.05 17.18 -10.79
CA GLU A 944 -7.22 18.23 -10.20
C GLU A 944 -7.84 18.88 -8.95
N SER A 945 -9.03 18.45 -8.53
CA SER A 945 -9.60 18.81 -7.23
C SER A 945 -8.77 18.26 -6.06
N GLU A 946 -8.97 18.76 -4.85
CA GLU A 946 -8.26 18.28 -3.65
C GLU A 946 -8.48 16.78 -3.42
N VAL A 947 -9.75 16.34 -3.47
CA VAL A 947 -10.11 14.92 -3.38
C VAL A 947 -9.64 14.14 -4.62
N GLY A 948 -9.71 14.72 -5.82
CA GLY A 948 -9.17 14.12 -7.04
C GLY A 948 -7.66 13.82 -6.95
N LYS A 949 -6.90 14.69 -6.26
CA LYS A 949 -5.48 14.51 -5.94
C LYS A 949 -5.26 13.44 -4.88
N ILE A 950 -6.00 13.45 -3.77
CA ILE A 950 -6.00 12.37 -2.76
C ILE A 950 -6.26 11.00 -3.41
N LEU A 951 -7.25 10.92 -4.30
CA LEU A 951 -7.56 9.72 -5.08
C LEU A 951 -6.53 9.37 -6.17
N THR A 952 -5.63 10.28 -6.54
CA THR A 952 -4.55 10.03 -7.50
C THR A 952 -3.26 9.62 -6.79
N GLU A 953 -2.98 10.16 -5.60
CA GLU A 953 -1.79 9.84 -4.81
C GLU A 953 -1.95 8.53 -4.03
N HIS A 954 -3.11 8.28 -3.42
CA HIS A 954 -3.30 7.15 -2.50
C HIS A 954 -4.21 6.03 -3.03
N TYR A 955 -5.04 6.31 -4.04
CA TYR A 955 -6.11 5.40 -4.51
C TYR A 955 -6.16 5.27 -6.05
N ASN A 956 -4.99 5.22 -6.71
CA ASN A 956 -4.88 5.31 -8.18
C ASN A 956 -5.48 4.10 -8.95
N ASP A 957 -5.82 3.02 -8.26
CA ASP A 957 -6.51 1.86 -8.80
C ASP A 957 -8.04 2.07 -8.91
N THR A 958 -8.62 2.99 -8.13
CA THR A 958 -10.02 3.45 -8.19
C THR A 958 -10.51 3.58 -9.63
N SER A 959 -11.59 2.87 -9.94
CA SER A 959 -12.22 2.82 -11.26
C SER A 959 -13.38 3.81 -11.37
N ALA A 960 -14.18 3.95 -10.30
CA ALA A 960 -15.29 4.89 -10.21
C ALA A 960 -15.42 5.49 -8.80
N VAL A 961 -16.14 6.61 -8.70
CA VAL A 961 -16.43 7.34 -7.45
C VAL A 961 -17.92 7.54 -7.26
N GLU A 962 -18.37 7.44 -6.01
CA GLU A 962 -19.77 7.57 -5.57
C GLU A 962 -19.81 7.96 -4.09
N MET A 963 -20.98 7.95 -3.45
CA MET A 963 -21.17 8.60 -2.15
C MET A 963 -21.89 7.74 -1.09
N GLU A 964 -22.28 6.48 -1.34
CA GLU A 964 -23.08 5.68 -0.39
C GLU A 964 -22.55 4.26 -0.12
N GLY A 965 -21.83 3.67 -1.07
CA GLY A 965 -21.56 2.23 -1.15
C GLY A 965 -20.67 1.72 -0.02
N PHE A 966 -19.77 2.55 0.51
CA PHE A 966 -18.97 2.20 1.69
C PHE A 966 -19.84 2.14 2.95
N GLY A 967 -20.64 3.16 3.22
CA GLY A 967 -21.51 3.22 4.41
C GLY A 967 -22.52 2.08 4.44
N PHE A 968 -23.19 1.86 3.30
CA PHE A 968 -24.04 0.71 3.05
C PHE A 968 -23.34 -0.62 3.36
N ALA A 969 -22.23 -0.91 2.67
CA ALA A 969 -21.58 -2.21 2.78
C ALA A 969 -20.96 -2.43 4.19
N LYS A 970 -20.48 -1.37 4.84
CA LYS A 970 -19.93 -1.43 6.21
C LYS A 970 -21.01 -1.72 7.26
N ALA A 971 -22.20 -1.14 7.12
CA ALA A 971 -23.35 -1.44 7.97
C ALA A 971 -23.86 -2.87 7.73
N ALA A 972 -24.12 -3.23 6.46
CA ALA A 972 -24.61 -4.55 6.08
C ALA A 972 -23.67 -5.69 6.52
N LEU A 973 -22.34 -5.54 6.36
CA LEU A 973 -21.36 -6.53 6.79
C LEU A 973 -21.25 -6.67 8.32
N ARG A 974 -21.66 -5.66 9.09
CA ARG A 974 -21.70 -5.69 10.55
C ARG A 974 -22.98 -6.37 11.06
N GLN A 975 -24.15 -5.93 10.61
CA GLN A 975 -25.44 -6.53 11.00
C GLN A 975 -25.65 -7.94 10.45
N GLY A 976 -25.27 -8.21 9.20
CA GLY A 976 -25.54 -9.47 8.49
C GLY A 976 -24.99 -10.73 9.17
N ARG A 977 -24.02 -10.59 10.08
CA ARG A 977 -23.52 -11.70 10.92
C ARG A 977 -24.58 -12.28 11.87
N SER A 978 -25.58 -11.49 12.24
CA SER A 978 -26.74 -11.93 13.04
C SER A 978 -27.81 -12.64 12.19
N SER A 979 -27.79 -12.45 10.87
CA SER A 979 -28.81 -12.92 9.91
C SER A 979 -28.42 -14.19 9.15
N GLY A 980 -27.40 -14.92 9.62
CA GLY A 980 -27.06 -16.28 9.16
C GLY A 980 -26.34 -16.40 7.81
N ASN A 981 -26.86 -15.80 6.72
CA ASN A 981 -26.30 -15.95 5.36
C ASN A 981 -26.60 -14.80 4.37
N MET A 982 -27.13 -13.66 4.82
CA MET A 982 -27.55 -12.52 3.97
C MET A 982 -26.48 -12.11 2.93
N MET A 983 -26.85 -12.08 1.64
CA MET A 983 -25.96 -11.56 0.59
C MET A 983 -25.97 -10.02 0.57
N ILE A 984 -24.85 -9.40 0.19
CA ILE A 984 -24.68 -7.95 0.18
C ILE A 984 -24.06 -7.55 -1.16
N GLY A 985 -24.70 -6.64 -1.90
CA GLY A 985 -24.23 -6.18 -3.21
C GLY A 985 -24.22 -4.66 -3.34
N VAL A 986 -23.25 -4.14 -4.08
CA VAL A 986 -23.28 -2.75 -4.58
C VAL A 986 -23.17 -2.80 -6.10
N VAL A 987 -24.09 -2.13 -6.80
CA VAL A 987 -24.16 -2.13 -8.26
C VAL A 987 -24.31 -0.69 -8.73
N ARG A 988 -23.31 -0.17 -9.45
CA ARG A 988 -23.35 1.20 -9.98
C ARG A 988 -23.25 1.22 -11.50
N GLY A 989 -24.05 2.05 -12.16
CA GLY A 989 -23.89 2.39 -13.57
C GLY A 989 -23.06 3.67 -13.70
N ILE A 990 -22.26 3.81 -14.76
CA ILE A 990 -21.49 5.04 -14.98
C ILE A 990 -22.37 6.13 -15.59
N SER A 991 -22.63 7.20 -14.84
CA SER A 991 -23.39 8.36 -15.30
C SER A 991 -22.54 9.44 -15.96
N ASP A 992 -21.24 9.48 -15.68
CA ASP A 992 -20.34 10.58 -16.07
C ASP A 992 -18.87 10.14 -16.06
N ILE A 993 -18.01 10.93 -16.70
CA ILE A 993 -16.56 10.72 -16.74
C ILE A 993 -15.86 11.85 -15.97
N ILE A 994 -15.15 11.50 -14.89
CA ILE A 994 -14.40 12.47 -14.08
C ILE A 994 -13.34 13.15 -14.96
N LYS A 995 -13.35 14.49 -14.95
CA LYS A 995 -12.55 15.32 -15.86
C LYS A 995 -11.06 15.05 -15.66
N GLN A 996 -10.41 14.60 -16.74
CA GLN A 996 -9.05 14.09 -16.76
C GLN A 996 -8.00 15.22 -16.82
N PRO A 997 -6.77 15.03 -16.29
CA PRO A 997 -5.70 16.02 -16.38
C PRO A 997 -5.32 16.38 -17.82
N GLY A 998 -4.86 17.62 -18.03
CA GLY A 998 -4.22 18.06 -19.28
C GLY A 998 -5.13 18.33 -20.49
N LYS A 999 -6.39 17.85 -20.51
CA LYS A 999 -7.32 18.16 -21.62
C LYS A 999 -7.73 19.63 -21.64
N LYS A 1000 -7.49 20.30 -22.78
CA LYS A 1000 -7.90 21.70 -23.00
C LYS A 1000 -9.39 21.80 -23.38
N LYS A 1001 -10.03 22.90 -22.99
CA LYS A 1001 -11.47 23.23 -23.18
C LYS A 1001 -11.99 23.26 -24.64
N ASN A 1002 -11.15 22.99 -25.65
CA ASN A 1002 -11.45 23.23 -27.06
C ASN A 1002 -11.40 21.95 -27.94
N GLU A 1003 -11.17 20.76 -27.37
CA GLU A 1003 -11.60 19.52 -28.03
C GLU A 1003 -13.12 19.41 -27.92
N SER A 1004 -13.80 18.99 -28.99
CA SER A 1004 -15.26 18.84 -29.01
C SER A 1004 -15.74 17.95 -27.87
N SER A 1005 -16.66 18.45 -27.05
CA SER A 1005 -17.08 17.83 -25.80
C SER A 1005 -17.65 16.43 -26.00
N THR A 1006 -16.86 15.40 -25.67
CA THR A 1006 -17.41 14.30 -24.87
C THR A 1006 -17.89 14.93 -23.58
N ASP A 1007 -19.19 15.13 -23.44
CA ASP A 1007 -19.75 15.80 -22.28
C ASP A 1007 -19.36 15.04 -21.00
N VAL A 1008 -19.13 15.79 -19.91
CA VAL A 1008 -18.81 15.20 -18.61
C VAL A 1008 -19.95 14.29 -18.18
N ARG A 1009 -21.20 14.72 -18.43
CA ARG A 1009 -22.43 13.96 -18.21
C ARG A 1009 -23.41 14.25 -19.37
N PRO A 1010 -23.45 13.43 -20.44
CA PRO A 1010 -24.37 13.61 -21.55
C PRO A 1010 -25.85 13.56 -21.14
N ASP A 1011 -26.73 14.12 -21.97
CA ASP A 1011 -28.18 14.03 -21.79
C ASP A 1011 -28.65 12.58 -21.59
N ASN A 1012 -29.50 12.37 -20.58
CA ASN A 1012 -29.99 11.06 -20.13
C ASN A 1012 -28.94 10.09 -19.56
N ALA A 1013 -27.65 10.44 -19.45
CA ALA A 1013 -26.61 9.51 -18.99
C ALA A 1013 -26.88 8.95 -17.58
N LYS A 1014 -27.47 9.75 -16.68
CA LYS A 1014 -28.02 9.26 -15.40
C LYS A 1014 -29.01 8.11 -15.59
N LYS A 1015 -30.03 8.30 -16.44
CA LYS A 1015 -31.12 7.34 -16.62
C LYS A 1015 -30.63 6.05 -17.26
N LEU A 1016 -29.75 6.16 -18.26
CA LEU A 1016 -29.03 5.02 -18.84
C LEU A 1016 -28.26 4.24 -17.76
N ALA A 1017 -27.47 4.94 -16.93
CA ALA A 1017 -26.70 4.33 -15.85
C ALA A 1017 -27.59 3.64 -14.79
N SER A 1018 -28.69 4.27 -14.38
CA SER A 1018 -29.67 3.66 -13.48
C SER A 1018 -30.34 2.41 -14.09
N ASP A 1019 -30.74 2.48 -15.36
CA ASP A 1019 -31.36 1.36 -16.08
C ASP A 1019 -30.42 0.16 -16.20
N THR A 1020 -29.13 0.37 -16.50
CA THR A 1020 -28.16 -0.72 -16.63
C THR A 1020 -27.75 -1.28 -15.26
N ALA A 1021 -27.60 -0.43 -14.24
CA ALA A 1021 -27.35 -0.85 -12.87
C ALA A 1021 -28.49 -1.72 -12.32
N ALA A 1022 -29.74 -1.28 -12.49
CA ALA A 1022 -30.92 -2.05 -12.09
C ALA A 1022 -31.04 -3.36 -12.86
N ALA A 1023 -30.89 -3.35 -14.19
CA ALA A 1023 -30.92 -4.56 -15.01
C ALA A 1023 -29.88 -5.60 -14.58
N PHE A 1024 -28.66 -5.17 -14.25
CA PHE A 1024 -27.63 -6.09 -13.73
C PHE A 1024 -27.95 -6.55 -12.30
N ALA A 1025 -28.44 -5.67 -11.41
CA ALA A 1025 -28.84 -6.05 -10.05
C ALA A 1025 -29.95 -7.11 -10.05
N TYR A 1026 -31.01 -6.94 -10.84
CA TYR A 1026 -32.07 -7.94 -11.00
C TYR A 1026 -31.59 -9.22 -11.67
N TRP A 1027 -30.61 -9.17 -12.57
CA TRP A 1027 -29.96 -10.39 -13.07
C TRP A 1027 -29.16 -11.11 -11.97
N LEU A 1028 -28.48 -10.40 -11.08
CA LEU A 1028 -27.78 -11.01 -9.95
C LEU A 1028 -28.76 -11.63 -8.94
N ILE A 1029 -29.88 -10.97 -8.64
CA ILE A 1029 -30.98 -11.52 -7.83
C ILE A 1029 -31.49 -12.82 -8.47
N PHE A 1030 -31.82 -12.78 -9.76
CA PHE A 1030 -32.22 -13.97 -10.52
C PHE A 1030 -31.16 -15.08 -10.42
N LYS A 1031 -29.86 -14.79 -10.60
CA LYS A 1031 -28.80 -15.81 -10.55
C LYS A 1031 -28.38 -16.25 -9.16
N ALA A 1032 -28.85 -15.61 -8.10
CA ALA A 1032 -28.70 -16.06 -6.72
C ALA A 1032 -29.86 -16.96 -6.25
N PHE A 1033 -31.06 -16.82 -6.83
CA PHE A 1033 -32.31 -17.38 -6.27
C PHE A 1033 -33.22 -18.15 -7.28
N GLN A 1034 -32.74 -18.45 -8.50
CA GLN A 1034 -33.46 -19.20 -9.56
C GLN A 1034 -33.52 -20.73 -9.39
#